data_AF-A0A522HER3-F1
#
_entry.id   AF-A0A522HER3-F1
#
_cell.length_a   1.000
_cell.length_b   1.000
_cell.length_c   1.000
_cell.angle_alpha   90.00
_cell.angle_beta   90.00
_cell.angle_gamma   90.00
#
_symmetry.space_group_name_H-M   'P 1'
#
loop_
_entity.id
_entity.type
_entity.pdbx_description
1 polymer ?
#
loop_
_entity_poly.entity_id
_entity_poly.type
_entity_poly.pdbx_seq_one_letter_code
_entity_poly.pdbx_strand_id
1 'polypeptide(L)'
;MKFGGTSVATLPRWQNIRELVASRRAEGARVLVVVSALSGITDALKQLCRHADGAARHDAANAIAQRHYELLEHMHLALPNTFNDRLGDLVRLAGEGAAAHGELAWKAEVQAHGELLSSALGAAFLSHSGLPTQWLDARDCLAAVALPNQNERTRLLSAMVETRPDPALHARLGALGEVFITQGFIARESQGRTVLLGRGGSDTSAAYFGALLKAARVEIWTDVAGMFTANPRQVPGARLLQRLDYEEAQEIASTGAKVLHPRCLSPLREPRVPLLIKDTNRPELEGTVIGPEVRAHAPSVKAISARKGITLVSMESVGMWQQVGFLADVFAHFKTHGLSVDLIGSAETNVTVSLDPTQNLLDSDAIAALATDLAKVCRVKVIAPCAAITLVGRGMRSLLHTLSGVLAEFGQLRVHMISQSSNNLNLTFVVDEEVVDALLPHLHDLLISAGALRTDDSALFGASWQALYGSGERPNAAAAWWYETARARLLAIGTEATPRYVYHLPSVRHQARELKSLAAVDRLHYAVKANTHPAILGVLSGEGFGFECVSPGELKFVIAHVPASAPLLFTPNFAPREDYAWALTTRATVSLDALYPLEHWGELFRGREIVLRVDLGRGLGHHEKVRTGGSGSKFGLPLEQLDAFLRLADAHGVIVRGLHAHLGSGILDAAHWGEVHAQLASLAERIGSVGFIDIGGGLGVPSHPGEARLDIPGLDRVLREVKAAYPHYQLWMEPGRYLVADAGVLLAKVTQQKGKGALRYLGLDTGMNSLLRPALYDAWHEIVNLTRLHEPATALYQIVGPICESGDVLGSDRRLPEAQEGDVVLIAQAGAYGKVMSSPYNMRDEAEEIIIE
;
A
#
# COMPACT_ATOMS: atom_id res chain seq x y z
N MET A 1 -1.45 23.91 18.47
CA MET A 1 -1.32 23.75 17.00
C MET A 1 0.12 23.96 16.62
N LYS A 2 0.71 23.12 15.76
CA LYS A 2 2.10 23.24 15.32
C LYS A 2 2.16 23.44 13.82
N PHE A 3 3.03 24.35 13.39
CA PHE A 3 3.29 24.64 11.97
C PHE A 3 4.79 24.45 11.66
N GLY A 4 5.07 23.70 10.59
CA GLY A 4 6.45 23.48 10.12
C GLY A 4 7.05 24.69 9.40
N GLY A 5 8.35 24.61 9.08
CA GLY A 5 9.08 25.74 8.49
C GLY A 5 8.58 26.18 7.11
N THR A 6 8.02 25.26 6.33
CA THR A 6 7.30 25.60 5.10
C THR A 6 6.05 26.40 5.44
N SER A 7 5.22 25.96 6.39
CA SER A 7 3.97 26.60 6.79
C SER A 7 4.14 28.04 7.32
N VAL A 8 5.34 28.45 7.75
CA VAL A 8 5.59 29.82 8.23
C VAL A 8 6.44 30.67 7.28
N ALA A 9 6.76 30.17 6.09
CA ALA A 9 7.75 30.82 5.21
C ALA A 9 7.23 32.07 4.46
N THR A 10 5.91 32.23 4.28
CA THR A 10 5.34 33.25 3.39
C THR A 10 4.05 33.84 3.96
N LEU A 11 3.70 35.06 3.53
CA LEU A 11 2.48 35.75 3.95
C LEU A 11 1.19 34.92 3.73
N PRO A 12 0.93 34.31 2.54
CA PRO A 12 -0.28 33.51 2.35
C PRO A 12 -0.43 32.37 3.35
N ARG A 13 0.69 31.74 3.75
CA ARG A 13 0.65 30.67 4.73
C ARG A 13 0.37 31.19 6.14
N TRP A 14 0.87 32.37 6.49
CA TRP A 14 0.50 33.05 7.72
C TRP A 14 -0.97 33.47 7.76
N GLN A 15 -1.56 33.86 6.62
CA GLN A 15 -3.01 34.10 6.51
C GLN A 15 -3.82 32.81 6.79
N ASN A 16 -3.37 31.66 6.27
CA ASN A 16 -3.98 30.37 6.62
C ASN A 16 -3.87 30.07 8.12
N ILE A 17 -2.68 30.29 8.73
CA ILE A 17 -2.48 30.11 10.18
C ILE A 17 -3.46 30.99 10.96
N ARG A 18 -3.63 32.25 10.58
CA ARG A 18 -4.58 33.18 11.21
C ARG A 18 -6.00 32.62 11.17
N GLU A 19 -6.45 32.14 10.01
CA GLU A 19 -7.81 31.58 9.85
C GLU A 19 -8.02 30.32 10.69
N LEU A 20 -7.03 29.44 10.71
CA LEU A 20 -7.05 28.23 11.53
C LEU A 20 -7.12 28.55 13.03
N VAL A 21 -6.31 29.51 13.50
CA VAL A 21 -6.33 29.97 14.90
C VAL A 21 -7.69 30.61 15.24
N ALA A 22 -8.22 31.46 14.35
CA ALA A 22 -9.53 32.09 14.53
C ALA A 22 -10.65 31.05 14.61
N SER A 23 -10.63 30.03 13.74
CA SER A 23 -11.61 28.93 13.75
C SER A 23 -11.61 28.18 15.08
N ARG A 24 -10.43 27.83 15.61
CA ARG A 24 -10.32 27.11 16.89
C ARG A 24 -10.74 27.96 18.07
N ARG A 25 -10.44 29.26 18.03
CA ARG A 25 -10.92 30.21 19.04
C ARG A 25 -12.45 30.32 19.01
N ALA A 26 -13.06 30.33 17.82
CA ALA A 26 -14.51 30.34 17.66
C ALA A 26 -15.19 29.07 18.21
N GLU A 27 -14.50 27.93 18.21
CA GLU A 27 -14.93 26.69 18.90
C GLU A 27 -14.84 26.79 20.44
N GLY A 28 -14.40 27.92 20.99
CA GLY A 28 -14.21 28.12 22.43
C GLY A 28 -12.87 27.60 22.98
N ALA A 29 -11.93 27.23 22.11
CA ALA A 29 -10.62 26.74 22.54
C ALA A 29 -9.63 27.88 22.82
N ARG A 30 -8.79 27.69 23.85
CA ARG A 30 -7.56 28.47 24.03
C ARG A 30 -6.47 27.86 23.15
N VAL A 31 -5.81 28.68 22.34
CA VAL A 31 -4.92 28.21 21.27
C VAL A 31 -3.48 28.59 21.58
N LEU A 32 -2.61 27.57 21.70
CA LEU A 32 -1.16 27.74 21.69
C LEU A 32 -0.61 27.30 20.33
N VAL A 33 0.06 28.22 19.64
CA VAL A 33 0.71 28.01 18.35
C VAL A 33 2.19 27.76 18.57
N VAL A 34 2.71 26.64 18.07
CA VAL A 34 4.13 26.29 18.09
C VAL A 34 4.66 26.39 16.66
N VAL A 35 5.71 27.17 16.43
CA VAL A 35 6.28 27.35 15.09
C VAL A 35 7.73 26.87 15.01
N SER A 36 8.08 26.30 13.85
CA SER A 36 9.47 26.07 13.46
C SER A 36 10.09 27.34 12.86
N ALA A 37 11.41 27.35 12.71
CA ALA A 37 12.10 28.37 11.92
C ALA A 37 11.60 28.39 10.46
N LEU A 38 11.75 29.54 9.77
CA LEU A 38 11.43 29.64 8.34
C LEU A 38 12.21 28.58 7.55
N SER A 39 11.61 28.06 6.47
CA SER A 39 12.22 27.03 5.62
C SER A 39 13.68 27.36 5.24
N GLY A 40 14.61 26.47 5.56
CA GLY A 40 16.04 26.61 5.29
C GLY A 40 16.85 27.45 6.31
N ILE A 41 16.22 28.14 7.26
CA ILE A 41 16.94 28.95 8.26
C ILE A 41 17.71 28.08 9.26
N THR A 42 17.13 26.97 9.73
CA THR A 42 17.83 26.06 10.64
C THR A 42 19.12 25.50 10.03
N ASP A 43 19.12 25.22 8.72
CA ASP A 43 20.32 24.73 8.04
C ASP A 43 21.34 25.84 7.79
N ALA A 44 20.88 27.06 7.48
CA ALA A 44 21.75 28.24 7.44
C ALA A 44 22.42 28.52 8.80
N LEU A 45 21.69 28.36 9.92
CA LEU A 45 22.25 28.50 11.27
C LEU A 45 23.27 27.40 11.59
N LYS A 46 23.02 26.15 11.14
CA LYS A 46 24.03 25.08 11.26
C LYS A 46 25.28 25.36 10.43
N GLN A 47 25.12 25.94 9.23
CA GLN A 47 26.25 26.36 8.39
C GLN A 47 27.03 27.51 9.04
N LEU A 48 26.34 28.51 9.60
CA LEU A 48 26.93 29.57 10.41
C LEU A 48 27.83 28.99 11.51
N CYS A 49 27.33 27.99 12.24
CA CYS A 49 28.08 27.30 13.29
C CYS A 49 29.31 26.50 12.82
N ARG A 50 29.50 26.31 11.50
CA ARG A 50 30.67 25.62 10.93
C ARG A 50 31.77 26.59 10.47
N HIS A 51 31.49 27.88 10.34
CA HIS A 51 32.48 28.86 9.92
C HIS A 51 33.46 29.18 11.05
N ALA A 52 34.76 28.96 10.79
CA ALA A 52 35.83 29.32 11.70
C ALA A 52 36.12 30.84 11.69
N ASP A 53 35.93 31.50 10.56
CA ASP A 53 36.14 32.94 10.37
C ASP A 53 34.95 33.77 10.92
N GLY A 54 35.26 34.87 11.61
CA GLY A 54 34.28 35.78 12.20
C GLY A 54 33.53 36.61 11.16
N ALA A 55 34.18 37.02 10.07
CA ALA A 55 33.52 37.77 9.00
C ALA A 55 32.48 36.88 8.28
N ALA A 56 32.86 35.65 7.92
CA ALA A 56 31.94 34.68 7.34
C ALA A 56 30.73 34.36 8.25
N ARG A 57 30.92 34.29 9.58
CA ARG A 57 29.81 34.13 10.53
C ARG A 57 28.86 35.32 10.52
N HIS A 58 29.41 36.53 10.48
CA HIS A 58 28.63 37.76 10.47
C HIS A 58 27.82 37.91 9.17
N ASP A 59 28.42 37.61 8.02
CA ASP A 59 27.73 37.63 6.72
C ASP A 59 26.59 36.60 6.68
N ALA A 60 26.81 35.40 7.21
CA ALA A 60 25.77 34.38 7.33
C ALA A 60 24.61 34.85 8.24
N ALA A 61 24.91 35.52 9.36
CA ALA A 61 23.90 36.09 10.25
C ALA A 61 23.09 37.19 9.55
N ASN A 62 23.74 38.05 8.78
CA ASN A 62 23.08 39.12 8.01
C ASN A 62 22.19 38.54 6.90
N ALA A 63 22.62 37.49 6.20
CA ALA A 63 21.78 36.81 5.22
C ALA A 63 20.53 36.19 5.85
N ILE A 64 20.65 35.63 7.06
CA ILE A 64 19.52 35.13 7.83
C ILE A 64 18.58 36.29 8.22
N ALA A 65 19.12 37.41 8.71
CA ALA A 65 18.34 38.59 9.07
C ALA A 65 17.57 39.14 7.86
N GLN A 66 18.21 39.24 6.71
CA GLN A 66 17.62 39.75 5.47
C GLN A 66 16.36 38.98 5.06
N ARG A 67 16.40 37.64 5.13
CA ARG A 67 15.23 36.79 4.83
C ARG A 67 14.04 37.06 5.77
N HIS A 68 14.31 37.44 7.02
CA HIS A 68 13.25 37.78 7.96
C HIS A 68 12.73 39.21 7.76
N TYR A 69 13.59 40.16 7.38
CA TYR A 69 13.17 41.50 6.97
C TYR A 69 12.30 41.48 5.72
N GLU A 70 12.64 40.66 4.72
CA GLU A 70 11.81 40.46 3.53
C GLU A 70 10.41 39.94 3.92
N LEU A 71 10.31 38.99 4.85
CA LEU A 71 9.01 38.50 5.32
C LEU A 71 8.23 39.58 6.08
N LEU A 72 8.91 40.33 6.96
CA LEU A 72 8.33 41.45 7.70
C LEU A 72 7.74 42.51 6.74
N GLU A 73 8.48 42.85 5.69
CA GLU A 73 8.06 43.80 4.65
C GLU A 73 6.83 43.29 3.90
N HIS A 74 6.85 42.04 3.45
CA HIS A 74 5.69 41.41 2.80
C HIS A 74 4.46 41.38 3.73
N MET A 75 4.64 41.21 5.04
CA MET A 75 3.56 41.25 6.03
C MET A 75 3.04 42.66 6.31
N HIS A 76 3.71 43.70 5.82
CA HIS A 76 3.40 45.12 6.07
C HIS A 76 3.37 45.48 7.56
N LEU A 77 4.29 44.92 8.34
CA LEU A 77 4.39 45.15 9.78
C LEU A 77 5.45 46.19 10.12
N ALA A 78 5.19 47.00 11.15
CA ALA A 78 6.23 47.75 11.82
C ALA A 78 7.20 46.79 12.54
N LEU A 79 8.47 47.19 12.67
CA LEU A 79 9.50 46.38 13.30
C LEU A 79 9.15 46.05 14.77
N PRO A 80 8.85 44.78 15.12
CA PRO A 80 8.50 44.43 16.49
C PRO A 80 9.73 44.47 17.40
N ASN A 81 9.61 45.06 18.60
CA ASN A 81 10.73 45.15 19.56
C ASN A 81 11.33 43.77 19.86
N THR A 82 10.49 42.77 20.14
CA THR A 82 10.93 41.39 20.41
C THR A 82 11.70 40.77 19.26
N PHE A 83 11.34 41.09 18.01
CA PHE A 83 12.04 40.62 16.83
C PHE A 83 13.40 41.32 16.66
N ASN A 84 13.42 42.65 16.85
CA ASN A 84 14.65 43.45 16.77
C ASN A 84 15.69 43.01 17.81
N ASP A 85 15.26 42.77 19.05
CA ASP A 85 16.14 42.31 20.13
C ASP A 85 16.79 40.96 19.80
N ARG A 86 16.03 40.02 19.23
CA ARG A 86 16.53 38.68 18.86
C ARG A 86 17.44 38.71 17.64
N LEU A 87 17.22 39.62 16.70
CA LEU A 87 18.19 39.85 15.62
C LEU A 87 19.51 40.40 16.18
N GLY A 88 19.44 41.36 17.09
CA GLY A 88 20.63 41.89 17.78
C GLY A 88 21.42 40.80 18.50
N ASP A 89 20.72 39.91 19.22
CA ASP A 89 21.34 38.76 19.88
C ASP A 89 22.03 37.80 18.90
N LEU A 90 21.41 37.48 17.78
CA LEU A 90 22.00 36.61 16.76
C LEU A 90 23.30 37.21 16.19
N VAL A 91 23.28 38.51 15.86
CA VAL A 91 24.44 39.22 15.32
C VAL A 91 25.58 39.26 16.36
N ARG A 92 25.24 39.52 17.63
CA ARG A 92 26.19 39.48 18.75
C ARG A 92 26.82 38.09 18.90
N LEU A 93 26.00 37.03 18.92
CA LEU A 93 26.48 35.64 19.04
C LEU A 93 27.37 35.22 17.86
N ALA A 94 27.07 35.68 16.65
CA ALA A 94 27.90 35.43 15.47
C ALA A 94 29.29 36.07 15.60
N GLY A 95 29.36 37.28 16.19
CA GLY A 95 30.60 38.01 16.48
C GLY A 95 31.44 37.36 17.58
N GLU A 96 30.81 36.94 18.69
CA GLU A 96 31.50 36.31 19.84
C GLU A 96 32.06 34.92 19.49
N GLY A 97 31.33 34.14 18.68
CA GLY A 97 31.73 32.79 18.29
C GLY A 97 31.72 31.76 19.44
N ALA A 98 32.17 30.54 19.13
CA ALA A 98 32.11 29.39 20.03
C ALA A 98 33.02 29.50 21.28
N ALA A 99 34.08 30.31 21.22
CA ALA A 99 35.12 30.36 22.26
C ALA A 99 34.61 30.94 23.59
N ALA A 100 33.62 31.83 23.56
CA ALA A 100 33.09 32.49 24.75
C ALA A 100 32.15 31.61 25.58
N HIS A 101 31.44 30.66 24.95
CA HIS A 101 30.32 29.92 25.55
C HIS A 101 30.50 28.40 25.56
N GLY A 102 31.53 27.88 24.87
CA GLY A 102 31.70 26.46 24.59
C GLY A 102 30.95 26.04 23.31
N GLU A 103 31.57 25.19 22.50
CA GLU A 103 31.13 24.92 21.12
C GLU A 103 29.70 24.39 21.03
N LEU A 104 29.30 23.49 21.91
CA LEU A 104 27.97 22.87 21.89
C LEU A 104 26.88 23.80 22.42
N ALA A 105 27.15 24.55 23.48
CA ALA A 105 26.21 25.50 24.06
C ALA A 105 25.96 26.69 23.11
N TRP A 106 27.02 27.23 22.53
CA TRP A 106 26.92 28.27 21.49
C TRP A 106 26.11 27.78 20.29
N LYS A 107 26.36 26.54 19.82
CA LYS A 107 25.57 25.91 18.75
C LYS A 107 24.09 25.81 19.08
N ALA A 108 23.74 25.53 20.33
CA ALA A 108 22.35 25.46 20.79
C ALA A 108 21.69 26.85 20.76
N GLU A 109 22.38 27.86 21.28
CA GLU A 109 21.88 29.24 21.32
C GLU A 109 21.71 29.84 19.92
N VAL A 110 22.70 29.68 19.03
CA VAL A 110 22.59 30.18 17.65
C VAL A 110 21.44 29.50 16.93
N GLN A 111 21.31 28.18 17.00
CA GLN A 111 20.24 27.46 16.31
C GLN A 111 18.84 27.82 16.85
N ALA A 112 18.70 28.15 18.13
CA ALA A 112 17.43 28.57 18.72
C ALA A 112 16.86 29.86 18.10
N HIS A 113 17.70 30.70 17.48
CA HIS A 113 17.25 31.97 16.89
C HIS A 113 16.32 31.78 15.70
N GLY A 114 16.36 30.63 15.03
CA GLY A 114 15.44 30.35 13.93
C GLY A 114 13.98 30.39 14.38
N GLU A 115 13.65 29.67 15.46
CA GLU A 115 12.31 29.66 16.03
C GLU A 115 11.98 30.95 16.80
N LEU A 116 12.96 31.57 17.47
CA LEU A 116 12.74 32.84 18.18
C LEU A 116 12.31 33.95 17.22
N LEU A 117 12.98 34.08 16.06
CA LEU A 117 12.68 35.10 15.07
C LEU A 117 11.32 34.86 14.38
N SER A 118 11.06 33.62 13.93
CA SER A 118 9.81 33.27 13.26
C SER A 118 8.58 33.41 14.17
N SER A 119 8.67 33.00 15.44
CA SER A 119 7.59 33.18 16.41
C SER A 119 7.35 34.64 16.77
N ALA A 120 8.40 35.47 16.86
CA ALA A 120 8.27 36.90 17.15
C ALA A 120 7.53 37.64 16.03
N LEU A 121 7.90 37.36 14.77
CA LEU A 121 7.17 37.89 13.60
C LEU A 121 5.72 37.38 13.57
N GLY A 122 5.51 36.09 13.84
CA GLY A 122 4.18 35.49 13.89
C GLY A 122 3.26 36.14 14.92
N ALA A 123 3.77 36.46 16.10
CA ALA A 123 3.00 37.15 17.14
C ALA A 123 2.53 38.53 16.70
N ALA A 124 3.44 39.30 16.09
CA ALA A 124 3.15 40.62 15.56
C ALA A 124 2.13 40.54 14.42
N PHE A 125 2.30 39.59 13.50
CA PHE A 125 1.38 39.37 12.38
C PHE A 125 -0.04 39.02 12.83
N LEU A 126 -0.19 38.05 13.73
CA LEU A 126 -1.51 37.61 14.20
C LEU A 126 -2.23 38.75 14.93
N SER A 127 -1.50 39.50 15.77
CA SER A 127 -2.05 40.65 16.50
C SER A 127 -2.46 41.79 15.56
N HIS A 128 -1.62 42.12 14.57
CA HIS A 128 -1.94 43.11 13.54
C HIS A 128 -3.15 42.70 12.69
N SER A 129 -3.33 41.40 12.47
CA SER A 129 -4.42 40.83 11.69
C SER A 129 -5.73 40.62 12.47
N GLY A 130 -5.86 41.22 13.66
CA GLY A 130 -7.08 41.20 14.46
C GLY A 130 -7.21 40.03 15.46
N LEU A 131 -6.15 39.27 15.70
CA LEU A 131 -6.10 38.20 16.72
C LEU A 131 -5.09 38.56 17.81
N PRO A 132 -5.51 39.18 18.93
CA PRO A 132 -4.61 39.52 20.04
C PRO A 132 -3.83 38.28 20.52
N THR A 133 -2.54 38.24 20.20
CA THR A 133 -1.69 37.05 20.38
C THR A 133 -0.50 37.39 21.25
N GLN A 134 -0.29 36.63 22.32
CA GLN A 134 0.87 36.79 23.20
C GLN A 134 2.04 35.93 22.75
N TRP A 135 3.23 36.54 22.66
CA TRP A 135 4.48 35.82 22.40
C TRP A 135 5.01 35.23 23.71
N LEU A 136 5.32 33.93 23.70
CA LEU A 136 5.91 33.21 24.83
C LEU A 136 7.26 32.63 24.45
N ASP A 137 8.25 32.78 25.34
CA ASP A 137 9.51 32.08 25.22
C ASP A 137 9.34 30.63 25.71
N ALA A 138 9.53 29.65 24.82
CA ALA A 138 9.36 28.24 25.14
C ALA A 138 10.30 27.78 26.26
N ARG A 139 11.46 28.45 26.40
CA ARG A 139 12.45 28.17 27.45
C ARG A 139 11.94 28.56 28.85
N ASP A 140 10.89 29.37 28.97
CA ASP A 140 10.24 29.70 30.25
C ASP A 140 9.15 28.69 30.65
N CYS A 141 8.86 27.72 29.78
CA CYS A 141 7.82 26.71 29.98
C CYS A 141 8.37 25.29 29.90
N LEU A 142 9.39 25.06 29.07
CA LEU A 142 9.98 23.75 28.80
C LEU A 142 11.31 23.61 29.56
N ALA A 143 11.26 22.94 30.71
CA ALA A 143 12.44 22.61 31.51
C ALA A 143 13.03 21.26 31.09
N ALA A 144 14.26 21.26 30.60
CA ALA A 144 14.97 20.06 30.20
C ALA A 144 15.41 19.24 31.41
N VAL A 145 15.26 17.92 31.31
CA VAL A 145 15.67 16.94 32.32
C VAL A 145 16.96 16.24 31.91
N ALA A 146 17.86 16.04 32.87
CA ALA A 146 19.09 15.29 32.66
C ALA A 146 18.79 13.78 32.78
N LEU A 147 19.11 13.00 31.75
CA LEU A 147 19.01 11.55 31.80
C LEU A 147 20.35 10.90 32.20
N PRO A 148 20.34 9.72 32.84
CA PRO A 148 21.56 9.00 33.20
C PRO A 148 22.41 8.69 31.97
N ASN A 149 23.74 8.72 32.11
CA ASN A 149 24.72 8.29 31.10
C ASN A 149 24.70 9.05 29.75
N GLN A 150 24.13 10.26 29.69
CA GLN A 150 24.17 11.07 28.47
C GLN A 150 25.47 11.86 28.32
N ASN A 151 26.04 11.82 27.10
CA ASN A 151 27.13 12.71 26.72
C ASN A 151 26.64 14.17 26.59
N GLU A 152 27.58 15.12 26.65
CA GLU A 152 27.28 16.56 26.64
C GLU A 152 26.53 16.99 25.37
N ARG A 153 26.88 16.41 24.21
CA ARG A 153 26.20 16.67 22.93
C ARG A 153 24.71 16.34 22.99
N THR A 154 24.34 15.17 23.52
CA THR A 154 22.94 14.75 23.66
C THR A 154 22.21 15.66 24.63
N ARG A 155 22.87 16.01 25.75
CA ARG A 155 22.30 16.90 26.77
C ARG A 155 21.94 18.28 26.22
N LEU A 156 22.81 18.87 25.39
CA LEU A 156 22.61 20.24 24.90
C LEU A 156 21.86 20.32 23.56
N LEU A 157 22.00 19.32 22.68
CA LEU A 157 21.46 19.36 21.31
C LEU A 157 20.28 18.40 21.07
N SER A 158 19.96 17.53 22.02
CA SER A 158 18.84 16.59 21.93
C SER A 158 18.21 16.28 23.30
N ALA A 159 17.95 17.34 24.06
CA ALA A 159 17.36 17.28 25.38
C ALA A 159 15.94 16.70 25.38
N MET A 160 15.49 16.29 26.57
CA MET A 160 14.11 15.87 26.84
C MET A 160 13.52 16.76 27.93
N VAL A 161 12.20 16.90 27.93
CA VAL A 161 11.43 17.70 28.90
C VAL A 161 10.56 16.78 29.73
N GLU A 162 10.29 17.15 30.98
CA GLU A 162 9.34 16.44 31.82
C GLU A 162 7.91 16.52 31.25
N THR A 163 7.22 15.38 31.18
CA THR A 163 5.93 15.24 30.49
C THR A 163 4.73 15.25 31.46
N ARG A 164 4.97 15.38 32.76
CA ARG A 164 3.90 15.38 33.77
C ARG A 164 3.08 16.67 33.66
N PRO A 165 1.73 16.61 33.65
CA PRO A 165 0.90 17.80 33.61
C PRO A 165 1.26 18.81 34.70
N ASP A 166 1.32 20.09 34.34
CA ASP A 166 1.66 21.21 35.22
C ASP A 166 0.44 22.15 35.37
N PRO A 167 -0.38 21.97 36.42
CA PRO A 167 -1.53 22.83 36.68
C PRO A 167 -1.16 24.30 36.92
N ALA A 168 0.03 24.58 37.44
CA ALA A 168 0.47 25.95 37.71
C ALA A 168 0.78 26.69 36.40
N LEU A 169 1.47 26.02 35.46
CA LEU A 169 1.66 26.56 34.12
C LEU A 169 0.33 26.76 33.40
N HIS A 170 -0.58 25.77 33.48
CA HIS A 170 -1.92 25.88 32.88
C HIS A 170 -2.69 27.10 33.42
N ALA A 171 -2.71 27.29 34.74
CA ALA A 171 -3.39 28.43 35.37
C ALA A 171 -2.75 29.77 35.00
N ARG A 172 -1.40 29.84 35.00
CA ARG A 172 -0.64 31.04 34.61
C ARG A 172 -0.98 31.48 33.19
N LEU A 173 -0.93 30.56 32.22
CA LEU A 173 -1.27 30.89 30.84
C LEU A 173 -2.77 31.23 30.71
N GLY A 174 -3.65 30.51 31.42
CA GLY A 174 -5.08 30.80 31.41
C GLY A 174 -5.47 32.19 31.91
N ALA A 175 -4.66 32.81 32.77
CA ALA A 175 -4.86 34.18 33.25
C ALA A 175 -4.30 35.24 32.29
N LEU A 176 -3.36 34.88 31.40
CA LEU A 176 -2.69 35.80 30.49
C LEU A 176 -3.52 36.10 29.24
N GLY A 177 -4.26 35.13 28.70
CA GLY A 177 -5.01 35.30 27.47
C GLY A 177 -5.51 34.01 26.84
N GLU A 178 -5.97 34.10 25.59
CA GLU A 178 -6.57 32.98 24.85
C GLU A 178 -5.70 32.45 23.72
N VAL A 179 -4.91 33.33 23.09
CA VAL A 179 -4.08 32.99 21.93
C VAL A 179 -2.62 33.29 22.24
N PHE A 180 -1.78 32.27 22.08
CA PHE A 180 -0.36 32.32 22.36
C PHE A 180 0.42 31.80 21.15
N ILE A 181 1.62 32.32 20.94
CA ILE A 181 2.58 31.77 19.99
C ILE A 181 3.94 31.60 20.67
N THR A 182 4.57 30.47 20.40
CA THR A 182 5.84 30.08 21.00
C THR A 182 6.71 29.29 20.03
N GLN A 183 7.95 29.04 20.44
CA GLN A 183 8.96 28.35 19.65
C GLN A 183 8.80 26.83 19.77
N GLY A 184 9.05 26.13 18.67
CA GLY A 184 9.41 24.72 18.71
C GLY A 184 10.91 24.52 19.01
N PHE A 185 11.35 23.26 19.09
CA PHE A 185 12.76 22.84 19.06
C PHE A 185 13.65 23.25 20.25
N ILE A 186 13.26 24.24 21.06
CA ILE A 186 14.10 24.81 22.12
C ILE A 186 13.52 24.57 23.52
N ALA A 187 14.39 24.46 24.52
CA ALA A 187 14.06 24.34 25.95
C ALA A 187 15.18 24.95 26.82
N ARG A 188 14.98 24.98 28.14
CA ARG A 188 15.98 25.48 29.10
C ARG A 188 16.41 24.39 30.07
N GLU A 189 17.70 24.23 30.29
CA GLU A 189 18.19 23.34 31.34
C GLU A 189 18.30 24.02 32.72
N SER A 190 18.58 23.25 33.76
CA SER A 190 18.63 23.72 35.14
C SER A 190 19.69 24.79 35.43
N GLN A 191 20.75 24.88 34.63
CA GLN A 191 21.77 25.94 34.73
C GLN A 191 21.40 27.19 33.93
N GLY A 192 20.19 27.25 33.37
CA GLY A 192 19.66 28.41 32.65
C GLY A 192 20.04 28.50 31.17
N ARG A 193 20.93 27.61 30.69
CA ARG A 193 21.36 27.56 29.28
C ARG A 193 20.26 27.09 28.34
N THR A 194 20.32 27.55 27.10
CA THR A 194 19.44 27.07 26.03
C THR A 194 19.87 25.68 25.56
N VAL A 195 18.91 24.78 25.42
CA VAL A 195 19.13 23.44 24.85
C VAL A 195 18.15 23.19 23.71
N LEU A 196 18.54 22.31 22.78
CA LEU A 196 17.71 21.89 21.66
C LEU A 196 17.11 20.53 21.93
N LEU A 197 15.93 20.28 21.37
CA LEU A 197 15.21 19.00 21.50
C LEU A 197 15.61 17.98 20.43
N GLY A 198 16.51 18.32 19.52
CA GLY A 198 16.99 17.45 18.44
C GLY A 198 16.04 17.36 17.25
N ARG A 199 16.20 16.33 16.41
CA ARG A 199 15.37 16.13 15.21
C ARG A 199 13.89 16.00 15.57
N GLY A 200 13.03 16.62 14.75
CA GLY A 200 11.59 16.69 15.02
C GLY A 200 11.23 17.51 16.26
N GLY A 201 12.14 18.38 16.72
CA GLY A 201 11.97 19.09 17.98
C GLY A 201 10.75 19.99 18.02
N SER A 202 10.29 20.56 16.89
CA SER A 202 9.05 21.37 16.89
C SER A 202 7.78 20.53 17.09
N ASP A 203 7.68 19.34 16.48
CA ASP A 203 6.57 18.41 16.74
C ASP A 203 6.60 17.96 18.20
N THR A 204 7.81 17.67 18.70
CA THR A 204 8.03 17.24 20.09
C THR A 204 7.71 18.37 21.08
N SER A 205 8.02 19.63 20.79
CA SER A 205 7.61 20.79 21.60
C SER A 205 6.10 20.89 21.71
N ALA A 206 5.38 20.75 20.59
CA ALA A 206 3.92 20.78 20.60
C ALA A 206 3.33 19.66 21.45
N ALA A 207 3.94 18.48 21.41
CA ALA A 207 3.59 17.37 22.27
C ALA A 207 3.88 17.65 23.75
N TYR A 208 5.04 18.22 24.09
CA TYR A 208 5.37 18.61 25.47
C TYR A 208 4.38 19.64 26.02
N PHE A 209 4.07 20.69 25.26
CA PHE A 209 3.03 21.65 25.66
C PHE A 209 1.66 20.98 25.80
N GLY A 210 1.30 20.08 24.88
CA GLY A 210 0.07 19.30 24.97
C GLY A 210 -0.04 18.49 26.27
N ALA A 211 1.06 17.86 26.68
CA ALA A 211 1.17 17.09 27.90
C ALA A 211 1.12 17.98 29.15
N LEU A 212 1.99 19.00 29.23
CA LEU A 212 2.08 19.93 30.37
C LEU A 212 0.77 20.66 30.63
N LEU A 213 0.08 21.10 29.57
CA LEU A 213 -1.17 21.85 29.68
C LEU A 213 -2.41 20.95 29.75
N LYS A 214 -2.25 19.62 29.60
CA LYS A 214 -3.35 18.66 29.43
C LYS A 214 -4.34 19.14 28.36
N ALA A 215 -3.80 19.47 27.18
CA ALA A 215 -4.57 20.05 26.09
C ALA A 215 -5.69 19.11 25.62
N ALA A 216 -6.78 19.68 25.11
CA ALA A 216 -7.88 18.88 24.52
C ALA A 216 -7.41 18.05 23.31
N ARG A 217 -6.48 18.61 22.52
CA ARG A 217 -5.80 17.94 21.41
C ARG A 217 -4.55 18.71 20.99
N VAL A 218 -3.58 17.99 20.41
CA VAL A 218 -2.44 18.57 19.69
C VAL A 218 -2.72 18.45 18.19
N GLU A 219 -2.51 19.52 17.42
CA GLU A 219 -2.68 19.50 15.98
C GLU A 219 -1.32 19.76 15.31
N ILE A 220 -0.87 18.86 14.45
CA ILE A 220 0.32 18.98 13.62
C ILE A 220 -0.13 19.29 12.19
N TRP A 221 0.15 20.50 11.74
CA TRP A 221 -0.21 20.99 10.42
C TRP A 221 0.99 20.85 9.47
N THR A 222 0.80 20.07 8.40
CA THR A 222 1.82 19.72 7.40
C THR A 222 1.26 19.87 5.99
N ASP A 223 2.02 19.45 4.98
CA ASP A 223 1.68 19.46 3.55
C ASP A 223 0.88 18.26 3.06
N VAL A 224 0.48 17.36 3.97
CA VAL A 224 -0.31 16.16 3.70
C VAL A 224 -1.40 15.98 4.75
N ALA A 225 -2.52 15.37 4.38
CA ALA A 225 -3.69 15.21 5.24
C ALA A 225 -3.41 14.32 6.45
N GLY A 226 -2.43 13.42 6.38
CA GLY A 226 -2.17 12.48 7.46
C GLY A 226 -1.18 11.39 7.10
N MET A 227 -1.25 10.29 7.85
CA MET A 227 -0.49 9.07 7.59
C MET A 227 -1.24 8.21 6.60
N PHE A 228 -0.53 7.48 5.74
CA PHE A 228 -1.12 6.63 4.71
C PHE A 228 -0.69 5.17 4.89
N THR A 229 -1.44 4.24 4.29
CA THR A 229 -1.15 2.80 4.30
C THR A 229 0.18 2.44 3.64
N ALA A 230 0.72 3.30 2.79
CA ALA A 230 2.04 3.20 2.20
C ALA A 230 2.55 4.61 1.85
N ASN A 231 3.81 4.75 1.48
CA ASN A 231 4.35 6.01 0.97
C ASN A 231 3.60 6.40 -0.32
N PRO A 232 2.80 7.48 -0.34
CA PRO A 232 1.95 7.78 -1.48
C PRO A 232 2.70 8.14 -2.77
N ARG A 233 3.97 8.53 -2.66
CA ARG A 233 4.84 8.81 -3.81
C ARG A 233 5.27 7.53 -4.54
N GLN A 234 5.27 6.40 -3.83
CA GLN A 234 5.61 5.08 -4.39
C GLN A 234 4.36 4.27 -4.70
N VAL A 235 3.29 4.44 -3.90
CA VAL A 235 2.04 3.68 -4.03
C VAL A 235 0.85 4.66 -4.15
N PRO A 236 0.41 5.01 -5.37
CA PRO A 236 -0.69 5.96 -5.57
C PRO A 236 -2.02 5.51 -4.96
N GLY A 237 -2.25 4.20 -4.86
CA GLY A 237 -3.40 3.57 -4.20
C GLY A 237 -3.38 3.64 -2.67
N ALA A 238 -2.32 4.20 -2.05
CA ALA A 238 -2.21 4.29 -0.60
C ALA A 238 -3.39 5.08 -0.01
N ARG A 239 -4.05 4.52 1.01
CA ARG A 239 -5.23 5.12 1.65
C ARG A 239 -4.86 5.90 2.91
N LEU A 240 -5.58 6.98 3.18
CA LEU A 240 -5.41 7.78 4.39
C LEU A 240 -5.77 6.93 5.62
N LEU A 241 -4.93 6.92 6.65
CA LEU A 241 -5.22 6.32 7.94
C LEU A 241 -5.97 7.33 8.78
N GLN A 242 -7.27 7.15 9.01
CA GLN A 242 -8.09 8.12 9.74
C GLN A 242 -7.86 8.04 11.25
N ARG A 243 -7.60 6.84 11.79
CA ARG A 243 -7.44 6.62 13.22
C ARG A 243 -6.35 5.59 13.50
N LEU A 244 -5.49 5.89 14.47
CA LEU A 244 -4.41 5.02 14.95
C LEU A 244 -4.30 5.16 16.46
N ASP A 245 -3.77 4.13 17.12
CA ASP A 245 -3.28 4.32 18.48
C ASP A 245 -1.83 4.81 18.51
N TYR A 246 -1.35 5.17 19.69
CA TYR A 246 0.00 5.69 19.83
C TYR A 246 1.09 4.67 19.51
N GLU A 247 0.85 3.36 19.67
CA GLU A 247 1.85 2.33 19.42
C GLU A 247 1.95 2.05 17.92
N GLU A 248 0.82 1.88 17.23
CA GLU A 248 0.74 1.76 15.78
C GLU A 248 1.35 2.99 15.09
N ALA A 249 0.95 4.20 15.49
CA ALA A 249 1.49 5.43 14.91
C ALA A 249 3.00 5.57 15.17
N GLN A 250 3.49 5.13 16.32
CA GLN A 250 4.91 5.14 16.66
C GLN A 250 5.67 4.20 15.73
N GLU A 251 5.19 2.98 15.55
CA GLU A 251 5.82 2.00 14.67
C GLU A 251 5.87 2.51 13.23
N ILE A 252 4.75 2.99 12.67
CA ILE A 252 4.68 3.53 11.30
C ILE A 252 5.62 4.73 11.11
N ALA A 253 5.64 5.66 12.08
CA ALA A 253 6.54 6.82 12.04
C ALA A 253 8.01 6.42 12.15
N SER A 254 8.34 5.41 12.96
CA SER A 254 9.70 4.92 13.07
C SER A 254 10.17 4.13 11.87
N THR A 255 9.30 3.40 11.16
CA THR A 255 9.70 2.47 10.10
C THR A 255 9.96 3.16 8.75
N GLY A 256 9.37 4.32 8.50
CA GLY A 256 9.66 5.09 7.27
C GLY A 256 8.69 6.22 6.93
N ALA A 257 7.60 6.41 7.68
CA ALA A 257 6.65 7.49 7.41
C ALA A 257 7.16 8.84 7.92
N LYS A 258 7.63 9.69 6.99
CA LYS A 258 8.23 11.01 7.29
C LYS A 258 7.22 12.13 7.63
N VAL A 259 5.97 11.80 7.92
CA VAL A 259 4.90 12.79 8.18
C VAL A 259 5.02 13.42 9.57
N LEU A 260 5.44 12.64 10.56
CA LEU A 260 5.67 13.10 11.92
C LEU A 260 6.96 12.50 12.48
N HIS A 261 7.57 13.19 13.44
CA HIS A 261 8.69 12.60 14.17
C HIS A 261 8.20 11.70 15.32
N PRO A 262 8.63 10.43 15.43
CA PRO A 262 8.10 9.48 16.42
C PRO A 262 8.19 9.98 17.87
N ARG A 263 9.25 10.73 18.22
CA ARG A 263 9.45 11.30 19.57
C ARG A 263 8.29 12.19 20.06
N CYS A 264 7.44 12.73 19.18
CA CYS A 264 6.31 13.56 19.60
C CYS A 264 5.13 12.75 20.15
N LEU A 265 5.08 11.42 19.97
CA LEU A 265 3.96 10.61 20.45
C LEU A 265 4.09 10.25 21.93
N SER A 266 5.31 9.93 22.38
CA SER A 266 5.56 9.49 23.76
C SER A 266 5.06 10.47 24.84
N PRO A 267 5.29 11.80 24.73
CA PRO A 267 4.80 12.76 25.72
C PRO A 267 3.28 12.77 25.91
N LEU A 268 2.52 12.37 24.89
CA LEU A 268 1.07 12.45 24.88
C LEU A 268 0.37 11.18 25.40
N ARG A 269 1.11 10.07 25.50
CA ARG A 269 0.56 8.74 25.88
C ARG A 269 0.00 8.73 27.29
N GLU A 270 0.82 9.08 28.28
CA GLU A 270 0.44 9.06 29.69
C GLU A 270 -0.71 10.03 30.02
N PRO A 271 -0.69 11.31 29.58
CA PRO A 271 -1.81 12.22 29.79
C PRO A 271 -3.02 11.95 28.88
N ARG A 272 -2.90 11.00 27.94
CA ARG A 272 -3.94 10.60 26.98
C ARG A 272 -4.47 11.73 26.10
N VAL A 273 -3.57 12.61 25.65
CA VAL A 273 -3.91 13.76 24.80
C VAL A 273 -3.87 13.35 23.32
N PRO A 274 -4.98 13.43 22.57
CA PRO A 274 -4.98 13.02 21.17
C PRO A 274 -4.14 13.97 20.29
N LEU A 275 -3.47 13.41 19.28
CA LEU A 275 -2.71 14.14 18.26
C LEU A 275 -3.41 14.01 16.91
N LEU A 276 -3.64 15.13 16.24
CA LEU A 276 -4.24 15.19 14.91
C LEU A 276 -3.20 15.65 13.91
N ILE A 277 -3.13 14.98 12.76
CA ILE A 277 -2.32 15.39 11.62
C ILE A 277 -3.27 15.95 10.57
N LYS A 278 -2.95 17.13 10.05
CA LYS A 278 -3.80 17.92 9.15
C LYS A 278 -2.99 18.55 8.03
N ASP A 279 -3.65 18.82 6.90
CA ASP A 279 -3.08 19.54 5.75
C ASP A 279 -3.33 21.04 5.87
N THR A 280 -2.27 21.85 5.90
CA THR A 280 -2.33 23.32 5.96
C THR A 280 -3.02 23.94 4.73
N ASN A 281 -2.95 23.29 3.56
CA ASN A 281 -3.55 23.79 2.32
C ASN A 281 -4.98 23.27 2.10
N ARG A 282 -5.36 22.19 2.79
CA ARG A 282 -6.66 21.54 2.69
C ARG A 282 -7.25 21.24 4.07
N PRO A 283 -7.57 22.29 4.85
CA PRO A 283 -8.01 22.15 6.24
C PRO A 283 -9.35 21.44 6.40
N GLU A 284 -10.14 21.34 5.33
CA GLU A 284 -11.40 20.60 5.26
C GLU A 284 -11.23 19.08 5.38
N LEU A 285 -10.04 18.54 5.10
CA LEU A 285 -9.78 17.12 5.23
C LEU A 285 -9.74 16.70 6.71
N GLU A 286 -10.38 15.56 7.02
CA GLU A 286 -10.43 15.04 8.40
C GLU A 286 -9.04 14.71 8.96
N GLY A 287 -8.16 14.18 8.11
CA GLY A 287 -6.79 13.80 8.44
C GLY A 287 -6.66 12.55 9.29
N THR A 288 -5.56 12.44 10.05
CA THR A 288 -5.28 11.29 10.93
C THR A 288 -5.39 11.68 12.40
N VAL A 289 -6.18 10.93 13.18
CA VAL A 289 -6.27 11.07 14.64
C VAL A 289 -5.48 9.94 15.31
N ILE A 290 -4.55 10.31 16.20
CA ILE A 290 -3.76 9.39 17.01
C ILE A 290 -4.17 9.57 18.47
N GLY A 291 -4.62 8.51 19.13
CA GLY A 291 -5.15 8.62 20.49
C GLY A 291 -5.26 7.31 21.26
N PRO A 292 -5.76 7.36 22.50
CA PRO A 292 -5.91 6.18 23.36
C PRO A 292 -7.10 5.28 22.97
N GLU A 293 -8.09 5.83 22.24
CA GLU A 293 -9.31 5.12 21.85
C GLU A 293 -9.22 4.61 20.41
N VAL A 294 -8.74 3.38 20.27
CA VAL A 294 -9.03 2.59 19.07
C VAL A 294 -9.91 1.43 19.54
N ARG A 295 -11.13 1.32 18.99
CA ARG A 295 -12.02 0.20 19.29
C ARG A 295 -11.24 -1.11 19.08
N ALA A 296 -11.59 -2.16 19.83
CA ALA A 296 -11.01 -3.48 19.64
C ALA A 296 -11.36 -3.99 18.23
N HIS A 297 -10.53 -3.62 17.24
CA HIS A 297 -10.66 -4.04 15.86
C HIS A 297 -9.99 -5.41 15.70
N ALA A 298 -10.46 -6.17 14.73
CA ALA A 298 -9.84 -7.43 14.36
C ALA A 298 -8.36 -7.19 13.97
N PRO A 299 -7.50 -8.20 14.11
CA PRO A 299 -6.14 -8.16 13.59
C PRO A 299 -6.11 -7.65 12.15
N SER A 300 -5.26 -6.68 11.86
CA SER A 300 -5.15 -6.09 10.53
C SER A 300 -3.82 -5.36 10.36
N VAL A 301 -3.22 -5.50 9.18
CA VAL A 301 -2.12 -4.63 8.72
C VAL A 301 -2.71 -3.23 8.45
N LYS A 302 -2.04 -2.21 8.96
CA LYS A 302 -2.43 -0.79 8.78
C LYS A 302 -1.54 -0.10 7.76
N ALA A 303 -0.25 -0.39 7.78
CA ALA A 303 0.67 0.22 6.82
C ALA A 303 1.79 -0.74 6.42
N ILE A 304 2.34 -0.47 5.24
CA ILE A 304 3.59 -1.02 4.75
C ILE A 304 4.54 0.15 4.45
N SER A 305 5.79 0.02 4.87
CA SER A 305 6.81 1.04 4.64
C SER A 305 8.13 0.41 4.26
N ALA A 306 8.91 1.09 3.42
CA ALA A 306 10.27 0.68 3.12
C ALA A 306 11.29 1.74 3.54
N ARG A 307 12.43 1.30 4.08
CA ARG A 307 13.60 2.14 4.37
C ARG A 307 14.81 1.59 3.63
N LYS A 308 15.40 2.43 2.80
CA LYS A 308 16.59 2.16 1.98
C LYS A 308 17.89 2.61 2.66
N GLY A 309 19.03 2.16 2.15
CA GLY A 309 20.36 2.52 2.61
C GLY A 309 20.81 1.80 3.88
N ILE A 310 20.14 0.69 4.24
CA ILE A 310 20.46 -0.07 5.45
C ILE A 310 21.73 -0.89 5.21
N THR A 311 22.61 -0.89 6.19
CA THR A 311 23.78 -1.78 6.22
C THR A 311 23.56 -2.88 7.25
N LEU A 312 23.73 -4.14 6.84
CA LEU A 312 23.72 -5.27 7.76
C LEU A 312 25.15 -5.68 8.13
N VAL A 313 25.35 -5.96 9.42
CA VAL A 313 26.57 -6.58 9.95
C VAL A 313 26.19 -7.94 10.52
N SER A 314 26.58 -9.01 9.82
CA SER A 314 26.40 -10.40 10.26
C SER A 314 27.65 -10.87 10.98
N MET A 315 27.46 -11.46 12.16
CA MET A 315 28.52 -11.89 13.06
C MET A 315 28.32 -13.36 13.38
N GLU A 316 29.23 -14.19 12.88
CA GLU A 316 29.19 -15.65 13.03
C GLU A 316 30.25 -16.11 14.03
N SER A 317 29.87 -16.96 14.98
CA SER A 317 30.79 -17.60 15.92
C SER A 317 30.31 -19.01 16.31
N VAL A 318 31.20 -19.99 16.22
CA VAL A 318 30.92 -21.40 16.56
C VAL A 318 30.71 -21.59 18.07
N GLY A 319 31.23 -20.68 18.90
CA GLY A 319 31.20 -20.79 20.37
C GLY A 319 30.11 -19.98 21.08
N MET A 320 29.25 -19.25 20.34
CA MET A 320 28.29 -18.31 20.95
C MET A 320 27.34 -18.97 21.96
N TRP A 321 26.91 -20.21 21.70
CA TRP A 321 25.93 -20.94 22.51
C TRP A 321 26.41 -21.28 23.94
N GLN A 322 27.72 -21.24 24.21
CA GLN A 322 28.30 -21.52 25.53
C GLN A 322 29.09 -20.36 26.13
N GLN A 323 29.25 -19.26 25.39
CA GLN A 323 30.04 -18.11 25.82
C GLN A 323 29.15 -17.06 26.51
N VAL A 324 29.25 -16.99 27.84
CA VAL A 324 28.61 -15.92 28.62
C VAL A 324 29.19 -14.57 28.20
N GLY A 325 28.32 -13.62 27.87
CA GLY A 325 28.73 -12.23 27.59
C GLY A 325 29.01 -11.89 26.12
N PHE A 326 28.97 -12.85 25.17
CA PHE A 326 29.28 -12.58 23.76
C PHE A 326 28.50 -11.40 23.17
N LEU A 327 27.17 -11.37 23.35
CA LEU A 327 26.35 -10.24 22.89
C LEU A 327 26.72 -8.92 23.58
N ALA A 328 27.07 -8.96 24.87
CA ALA A 328 27.49 -7.77 25.60
C ALA A 328 28.81 -7.21 25.05
N ASP A 329 29.78 -8.08 24.74
CA ASP A 329 31.06 -7.71 24.14
C ASP A 329 30.86 -7.12 22.74
N VAL A 330 30.04 -7.77 21.91
CA VAL A 330 29.65 -7.27 20.59
C VAL A 330 29.04 -5.87 20.68
N PHE A 331 27.99 -5.69 21.50
CA PHE A 331 27.33 -4.38 21.66
C PHE A 331 28.24 -3.33 22.33
N ALA A 332 29.24 -3.73 23.11
CA ALA A 332 30.24 -2.82 23.64
C ALA A 332 31.11 -2.20 22.54
N HIS A 333 31.42 -2.96 21.48
CA HIS A 333 32.11 -2.41 20.30
C HIS A 333 31.23 -1.38 19.56
N PHE A 334 29.96 -1.69 19.30
CA PHE A 334 29.01 -0.71 18.73
C PHE A 334 28.93 0.58 19.57
N LYS A 335 28.86 0.44 20.90
CA LYS A 335 28.86 1.56 21.85
C LYS A 335 30.14 2.40 21.74
N THR A 336 31.30 1.76 21.62
CA THR A 336 32.62 2.42 21.55
C THR A 336 32.74 3.24 20.27
N HIS A 337 32.24 2.71 19.16
CA HIS A 337 32.19 3.38 17.86
C HIS A 337 31.01 4.38 17.74
N GLY A 338 30.16 4.49 18.75
CA GLY A 338 29.01 5.41 18.75
C GLY A 338 27.93 5.04 17.72
N LEU A 339 27.83 3.77 17.33
CA LEU A 339 26.89 3.27 16.33
C LEU A 339 25.63 2.72 17.00
N SER A 340 24.47 3.25 16.61
CA SER A 340 23.14 2.81 17.04
C SER A 340 22.66 1.65 16.17
N VAL A 341 22.22 0.57 16.81
CA VAL A 341 21.63 -0.61 16.15
C VAL A 341 20.12 -0.43 16.05
N ASP A 342 19.55 -0.74 14.87
CA ASP A 342 18.11 -0.58 14.58
C ASP A 342 17.36 -1.91 14.71
N LEU A 343 17.74 -2.93 13.92
CA LEU A 343 17.14 -4.26 13.93
C LEU A 343 18.17 -5.30 14.36
N ILE A 344 17.69 -6.36 15.00
CA ILE A 344 18.50 -7.51 15.42
C ILE A 344 17.77 -8.79 14.98
N GLY A 345 18.52 -9.67 14.31
CA GLY A 345 18.14 -11.05 14.02
C GLY A 345 19.18 -12.00 14.62
N SER A 346 18.76 -13.00 15.37
CA SER A 346 19.66 -13.95 16.03
C SER A 346 19.29 -15.39 15.72
N ALA A 347 20.31 -16.22 15.51
CA ALA A 347 20.26 -17.67 15.48
C ALA A 347 21.27 -18.23 16.49
N GLU A 348 21.39 -19.55 16.60
CA GLU A 348 22.28 -20.21 17.56
C GLU A 348 23.77 -19.87 17.38
N THR A 349 24.20 -19.55 16.15
CA THR A 349 25.61 -19.32 15.78
C THR A 349 25.85 -18.02 15.01
N ASN A 350 24.79 -17.26 14.72
CA ASN A 350 24.87 -16.03 13.93
C ASN A 350 23.99 -14.95 14.52
N VAL A 351 24.50 -13.73 14.56
CA VAL A 351 23.76 -12.52 14.94
C VAL A 351 23.94 -11.51 13.84
N THR A 352 22.83 -11.09 13.24
CA THR A 352 22.80 -10.03 12.22
C THR A 352 22.16 -8.80 12.82
N VAL A 353 22.83 -7.67 12.70
CA VAL A 353 22.32 -6.37 13.15
C VAL A 353 22.25 -5.40 12.00
N SER A 354 21.27 -4.50 12.00
CA SER A 354 21.19 -3.41 11.03
C SER A 354 21.67 -2.09 11.59
N LEU A 355 22.32 -1.31 10.73
CA LEU A 355 22.75 0.05 10.96
C LEU A 355 22.01 0.98 10.00
N ASP A 356 21.40 2.03 10.55
CA ASP A 356 20.66 3.05 9.79
C ASP A 356 21.53 4.30 9.56
N PRO A 357 21.77 4.73 8.30
CA PRO A 357 22.53 5.94 7.96
C PRO A 357 21.83 7.25 8.37
N THR A 358 20.53 7.24 8.67
CA THR A 358 19.82 8.43 9.14
C THR A 358 20.07 8.72 10.62
N GLN A 359 20.40 7.68 11.39
CA GLN A 359 20.72 7.75 12.82
C GLN A 359 22.24 7.80 13.07
N ASN A 360 23.01 7.19 12.17
CA ASN A 360 24.46 7.08 12.28
C ASN A 360 25.15 7.87 11.16
N LEU A 361 26.25 8.57 11.46
CA LEU A 361 27.17 9.05 10.43
C LEU A 361 27.95 7.83 9.92
N LEU A 362 27.34 7.07 9.00
CA LEU A 362 27.97 5.92 8.37
C LEU A 362 28.90 6.41 7.26
N ASP A 363 30.16 6.68 7.59
CA ASP A 363 31.22 6.69 6.61
C ASP A 363 31.84 5.28 6.49
N SER A 364 32.46 5.01 5.34
CA SER A 364 33.10 3.71 5.07
C SER A 364 34.18 3.37 6.11
N ASP A 365 34.81 4.39 6.68
CA ASP A 365 35.88 4.25 7.66
C ASP A 365 35.36 3.77 9.02
N ALA A 366 34.22 4.28 9.51
CA ALA A 366 33.62 3.83 10.77
C ALA A 366 33.15 2.37 10.70
N ILE A 367 32.56 1.95 9.57
CA ILE A 367 32.12 0.56 9.38
C ILE A 367 33.33 -0.38 9.28
N ALA A 368 34.39 0.03 8.58
CA ALA A 368 35.63 -0.75 8.49
C ALA A 368 36.32 -0.89 9.85
N ALA A 369 36.35 0.18 10.66
CA ALA A 369 36.89 0.16 12.02
C ALA A 369 36.09 -0.78 12.93
N LEU A 370 34.76 -0.69 12.91
CA LEU A 370 33.88 -1.60 13.65
C LEU A 370 34.11 -3.06 13.23
N ALA A 371 34.15 -3.34 11.92
CA ALA A 371 34.35 -4.69 11.41
C ALA A 371 35.71 -5.27 11.83
N THR A 372 36.75 -4.43 11.88
CA THR A 372 38.10 -4.82 12.33
C THR A 372 38.11 -5.21 13.80
N ASP A 373 37.40 -4.46 14.64
CA ASP A 373 37.30 -4.78 16.08
C ASP A 373 36.45 -6.02 16.34
N LEU A 374 35.30 -6.14 15.67
CA LEU A 374 34.44 -7.31 15.78
C LEU A 374 35.12 -8.59 15.26
N ALA A 375 35.99 -8.47 14.24
CA ALA A 375 36.77 -9.58 13.68
C ALA A 375 37.72 -10.25 14.69
N LYS A 376 38.03 -9.58 15.81
CA LYS A 376 38.84 -10.16 16.90
C LYS A 376 38.09 -11.23 17.69
N VAL A 377 36.75 -11.21 17.64
CA VAL A 377 35.88 -12.04 18.49
C VAL A 377 34.97 -12.96 17.66
N CYS A 378 34.65 -12.58 16.41
CA CYS A 378 33.77 -13.35 15.53
C CYS A 378 34.13 -13.15 14.06
N ARG A 379 33.55 -13.96 13.16
CA ARG A 379 33.64 -13.73 11.72
C ARG A 379 32.59 -12.69 11.32
N VAL A 380 33.03 -11.62 10.67
CA VAL A 380 32.15 -10.49 10.30
C VAL A 380 31.89 -10.50 8.79
N LYS A 381 30.63 -10.28 8.40
CA LYS A 381 30.21 -10.03 7.03
C LYS A 381 29.35 -8.78 6.97
N VAL A 382 29.72 -7.84 6.12
CA VAL A 382 28.95 -6.62 5.87
C VAL A 382 28.13 -6.81 4.59
N ILE A 383 26.84 -6.45 4.61
CA ILE A 383 25.92 -6.56 3.47
C ILE A 383 25.25 -5.19 3.27
N ALA A 384 25.48 -4.58 2.11
CA ALA A 384 24.92 -3.29 1.71
C ALA A 384 24.97 -3.16 0.17
N PRO A 385 24.09 -2.34 -0.45
CA PRO A 385 22.95 -1.63 0.15
C PRO A 385 21.73 -2.55 0.33
N CYS A 386 21.13 -2.53 1.51
CA CYS A 386 19.90 -3.26 1.82
C CYS A 386 18.74 -2.30 2.09
N ALA A 387 17.53 -2.85 2.07
CA ALA A 387 16.34 -2.13 2.49
C ALA A 387 15.45 -2.98 3.41
N ALA A 388 14.87 -2.34 4.41
CA ALA A 388 13.89 -2.95 5.31
C ALA A 388 12.48 -2.61 4.84
N ILE A 389 11.70 -3.64 4.53
CA ILE A 389 10.26 -3.55 4.26
C ILE A 389 9.54 -4.00 5.54
N THR A 390 8.81 -3.08 6.16
CA THR A 390 8.09 -3.34 7.42
C THR A 390 6.59 -3.29 7.18
N LEU A 391 5.92 -4.37 7.58
CA LEU A 391 4.48 -4.43 7.77
C LEU A 391 4.17 -3.98 9.21
N VAL A 392 3.30 -2.99 9.36
CA VAL A 392 2.86 -2.47 10.66
C VAL A 392 1.35 -2.66 10.80
N GLY A 393 0.92 -3.22 11.91
CA GLY A 393 -0.49 -3.47 12.19
C GLY A 393 -0.69 -4.01 13.59
N ARG A 394 -1.84 -4.61 13.87
CA ARG A 394 -2.12 -5.26 15.14
C ARG A 394 -2.45 -6.72 14.92
N GLY A 395 -1.92 -7.57 15.80
CA GLY A 395 -2.17 -9.01 15.69
C GLY A 395 -1.39 -9.66 14.55
N MET A 396 -0.16 -9.21 14.27
CA MET A 396 0.65 -9.71 13.15
C MET A 396 0.81 -11.24 13.16
N ARG A 397 0.98 -11.87 14.33
CA ARG A 397 1.05 -13.34 14.49
C ARG A 397 -0.21 -14.06 14.02
N SER A 398 -1.39 -13.53 14.37
CA SER A 398 -2.65 -14.13 13.92
C SER A 398 -2.84 -13.97 12.42
N LEU A 399 -2.23 -12.97 11.79
CA LEU A 399 -2.33 -12.71 10.35
C LEU A 399 -1.34 -13.55 9.51
N LEU A 400 -0.44 -14.33 10.11
CA LEU A 400 0.56 -15.09 9.34
C LEU A 400 -0.06 -15.98 8.26
N HIS A 401 -1.24 -16.55 8.51
CA HIS A 401 -1.98 -17.34 7.51
C HIS A 401 -2.52 -16.50 6.34
N THR A 402 -2.99 -15.27 6.61
CA THR A 402 -3.43 -14.31 5.57
C THR A 402 -2.26 -13.69 4.80
N LEU A 403 -1.04 -13.75 5.34
CA LEU A 403 0.16 -13.22 4.69
C LEU A 403 0.82 -14.22 3.73
N SER A 404 0.21 -15.37 3.45
CA SER A 404 0.79 -16.42 2.60
C SER A 404 1.22 -15.90 1.22
N GLY A 405 0.35 -15.11 0.56
CA GLY A 405 0.66 -14.48 -0.73
C GLY A 405 1.85 -13.53 -0.65
N VAL A 406 1.93 -12.72 0.41
CA VAL A 406 3.04 -11.79 0.67
C VAL A 406 4.34 -12.55 0.95
N LEU A 407 4.27 -13.60 1.77
CA LEU A 407 5.42 -14.45 2.10
C LEU A 407 5.95 -15.22 0.87
N ALA A 408 5.06 -15.60 -0.06
CA ALA A 408 5.45 -16.25 -1.31
C ALA A 408 6.32 -15.34 -2.20
N GLU A 409 6.01 -14.04 -2.27
CA GLU A 409 6.84 -13.08 -3.01
C GLU A 409 8.24 -12.96 -2.38
N PHE A 410 8.31 -12.91 -1.04
CA PHE A 410 9.60 -12.95 -0.34
C PHE A 410 10.37 -14.26 -0.53
N GLY A 411 9.67 -15.39 -0.75
CA GLY A 411 10.30 -16.69 -1.03
C GLY A 411 11.07 -16.74 -2.35
N GLN A 412 10.77 -15.83 -3.29
CA GLN A 412 11.50 -15.71 -4.56
C GLN A 412 12.69 -14.75 -4.46
N LEU A 413 12.84 -14.06 -3.33
CA LEU A 413 13.85 -13.04 -3.11
C LEU A 413 14.91 -13.51 -2.11
N ARG A 414 16.07 -12.86 -2.18
CA ARG A 414 17.10 -13.03 -1.17
C ARG A 414 16.74 -12.19 0.06
N VAL A 415 16.07 -12.82 1.03
CA VAL A 415 15.81 -12.20 2.34
C VAL A 415 17.03 -12.39 3.24
N HIS A 416 17.68 -11.29 3.62
CA HIS A 416 18.88 -11.31 4.47
C HIS A 416 18.55 -11.41 5.96
N MET A 417 17.41 -10.85 6.37
CA MET A 417 16.97 -10.86 7.77
C MET A 417 15.45 -10.73 7.86
N ILE A 418 14.85 -11.43 8.82
CA ILE A 418 13.45 -11.23 9.22
C ILE A 418 13.47 -10.85 10.70
N SER A 419 12.73 -9.81 11.07
CA SER A 419 12.61 -9.37 12.45
C SER A 419 11.14 -9.13 12.79
N GLN A 420 10.67 -9.72 13.89
CA GLN A 420 9.32 -9.55 14.40
C GLN A 420 9.36 -8.99 15.81
N SER A 421 8.60 -7.92 16.04
CA SER A 421 8.43 -7.36 17.38
C SER A 421 7.68 -8.30 18.33
N SER A 422 8.09 -8.27 19.61
CA SER A 422 7.43 -9.02 20.68
C SER A 422 6.03 -8.49 21.03
N ASN A 423 5.80 -7.18 20.82
CA ASN A 423 4.52 -6.50 21.01
C ASN A 423 3.50 -6.80 19.89
N ASN A 424 3.86 -7.61 18.89
CA ASN A 424 2.98 -8.09 17.83
C ASN A 424 2.44 -6.96 16.92
N LEU A 425 3.19 -5.86 16.79
CA LEU A 425 2.82 -4.69 16.00
C LEU A 425 3.49 -4.60 14.63
N ASN A 426 4.65 -5.24 14.46
CA ASN A 426 5.38 -5.16 13.21
C ASN A 426 6.02 -6.50 12.80
N LEU A 427 6.26 -6.62 11.50
CA LEU A 427 7.04 -7.69 10.88
C LEU A 427 7.89 -7.06 9.77
N THR A 428 9.20 -7.19 9.86
CA THR A 428 10.17 -6.56 8.96
C THR A 428 10.97 -7.61 8.21
N PHE A 429 11.11 -7.39 6.90
CA PHE A 429 11.95 -8.17 5.99
C PHE A 429 13.06 -7.27 5.46
N VAL A 430 14.30 -7.72 5.51
CA VAL A 430 15.43 -7.00 4.92
C VAL A 430 15.88 -7.71 3.65
N VAL A 431 15.84 -6.99 2.55
CA VAL A 431 16.12 -7.46 1.18
C VAL A 431 17.15 -6.55 0.50
N ASP A 432 17.61 -6.94 -0.68
CA ASP A 432 18.43 -6.07 -1.53
C ASP A 432 17.66 -4.79 -1.91
N GLU A 433 18.32 -3.64 -1.93
CA GLU A 433 17.64 -2.34 -2.13
C GLU A 433 16.95 -2.20 -3.49
N GLU A 434 17.50 -2.82 -4.53
CA GLU A 434 17.09 -2.68 -5.94
C GLU A 434 15.66 -3.17 -6.20
N VAL A 435 15.17 -4.15 -5.42
CA VAL A 435 13.85 -4.74 -5.65
C VAL A 435 12.71 -3.92 -5.05
N VAL A 436 13.01 -2.98 -4.15
CA VAL A 436 12.01 -2.31 -3.30
C VAL A 436 10.98 -1.51 -4.09
N ASP A 437 11.42 -0.75 -5.10
CA ASP A 437 10.52 0.18 -5.80
C ASP A 437 9.45 -0.55 -6.62
N ALA A 438 9.78 -1.72 -7.18
CA ALA A 438 8.82 -2.58 -7.88
C ALA A 438 7.99 -3.42 -6.90
N LEU A 439 8.60 -3.88 -5.81
CA LEU A 439 7.97 -4.79 -4.87
C LEU A 439 6.95 -4.10 -3.95
N LEU A 440 7.21 -2.88 -3.50
CA LEU A 440 6.38 -2.22 -2.49
C LEU A 440 4.92 -1.98 -2.95
N PRO A 441 4.63 -1.49 -4.17
CA PRO A 441 3.26 -1.36 -4.66
C PRO A 441 2.56 -2.72 -4.76
N HIS A 442 3.24 -3.73 -5.32
CA HIS A 442 2.71 -5.09 -5.46
C HIS A 442 2.38 -5.73 -4.10
N LEU A 443 3.27 -5.60 -3.12
CA LEU A 443 3.00 -6.07 -1.75
C LEU A 443 1.83 -5.34 -1.11
N HIS A 444 1.67 -4.04 -1.36
CA HIS A 444 0.53 -3.27 -0.87
C HIS A 444 -0.79 -3.81 -1.47
N ASP A 445 -0.83 -4.08 -2.77
CA ASP A 445 -2.01 -4.65 -3.44
C ASP A 445 -2.31 -6.08 -2.97
N LEU A 446 -1.29 -6.91 -2.78
CA LEU A 446 -1.46 -8.25 -2.22
C LEU A 446 -2.01 -8.23 -0.79
N LEU A 447 -1.56 -7.29 0.03
CA LEU A 447 -2.08 -7.13 1.39
C LEU A 447 -3.57 -6.76 1.38
N ILE A 448 -4.02 -5.97 0.41
CA ILE A 448 -5.43 -5.63 0.23
C ILE A 448 -6.20 -6.86 -0.26
N SER A 449 -5.71 -7.51 -1.31
CA SER A 449 -6.35 -8.67 -1.94
C SER A 449 -6.51 -9.84 -0.98
N ALA A 450 -5.50 -10.07 -0.12
CA ALA A 450 -5.52 -11.12 0.90
C ALA A 450 -6.36 -10.78 2.14
N GLY A 451 -7.00 -9.60 2.19
CA GLY A 451 -7.79 -9.14 3.34
C GLY A 451 -6.97 -8.82 4.59
N ALA A 452 -5.63 -8.85 4.53
CA ALA A 452 -4.76 -8.49 5.64
C ALA A 452 -4.79 -6.97 5.91
N LEU A 453 -4.85 -6.17 4.86
CA LEU A 453 -5.02 -4.71 4.89
C LEU A 453 -6.46 -4.39 4.49
N ARG A 454 -7.31 -4.24 5.51
CA ARG A 454 -8.77 -4.13 5.41
C ARG A 454 -9.24 -2.74 4.96
N THR A 455 -8.90 -2.35 3.74
CA THR A 455 -9.21 -1.02 3.21
C THR A 455 -10.71 -0.71 3.10
N ASP A 456 -11.57 -1.71 3.22
CA ASP A 456 -13.02 -1.61 3.30
C ASP A 456 -13.53 -1.05 4.65
N ASP A 457 -12.68 -1.02 5.69
CA ASP A 457 -13.01 -0.39 6.96
C ASP A 457 -12.90 1.14 6.89
N SER A 458 -13.99 1.78 6.43
CA SER A 458 -14.11 3.24 6.30
C SER A 458 -14.02 4.03 7.62
N ALA A 459 -13.89 3.38 8.77
CA ALA A 459 -13.61 4.05 10.05
C ALA A 459 -12.09 4.19 10.32
N LEU A 460 -11.28 3.39 9.65
CA LEU A 460 -9.82 3.35 9.78
C LEU A 460 -9.11 3.85 8.53
N PHE A 461 -9.70 3.59 7.34
CA PHE A 461 -9.12 3.93 6.05
C PHE A 461 -10.02 4.92 5.29
N GLY A 462 -9.45 6.04 4.90
CA GLY A 462 -10.10 7.06 4.09
C GLY A 462 -9.86 6.88 2.58
N ALA A 463 -10.02 7.98 1.85
CA ALA A 463 -9.75 8.04 0.42
C ALA A 463 -8.28 7.73 0.10
N SER A 464 -8.02 7.24 -1.11
CA SER A 464 -6.66 7.05 -1.61
C SER A 464 -5.96 8.39 -1.84
N TRP A 465 -4.64 8.37 -1.86
CA TRP A 465 -3.83 9.54 -2.21
C TRP A 465 -4.23 10.09 -3.57
N GLN A 466 -4.42 9.23 -4.57
CA GLN A 466 -4.87 9.64 -5.89
C GLN A 466 -6.26 10.33 -5.84
N ALA A 467 -7.18 9.84 -5.02
CA ALA A 467 -8.50 10.47 -4.89
C ALA A 467 -8.43 11.83 -4.17
N LEU A 468 -7.51 12.00 -3.21
CA LEU A 468 -7.34 13.24 -2.46
C LEU A 468 -6.51 14.27 -3.24
N TYR A 469 -5.36 13.88 -3.79
CA TYR A 469 -4.33 14.76 -4.33
C TYR A 469 -4.07 14.58 -5.83
N GLY A 470 -4.70 13.59 -6.47
CA GLY A 470 -4.61 13.41 -7.91
C GLY A 470 -5.14 14.62 -8.68
N SER A 471 -4.63 14.80 -9.90
CA SER A 471 -4.95 15.90 -10.79
C SER A 471 -6.37 15.81 -11.36
N GLY A 472 -7.40 15.94 -10.53
CA GLY A 472 -8.79 16.16 -10.94
C GLY A 472 -9.49 15.04 -11.74
N GLU A 473 -8.74 14.15 -12.38
CA GLU A 473 -9.21 12.87 -12.87
C GLU A 473 -9.34 11.97 -11.64
N ARG A 474 -10.49 12.09 -10.97
CA ARG A 474 -11.12 10.86 -10.51
C ARG A 474 -11.06 9.94 -11.73
N PRO A 475 -10.49 8.73 -11.67
CA PRO A 475 -10.95 7.70 -12.58
C PRO A 475 -12.44 7.74 -12.35
N ASN A 476 -13.17 8.26 -13.32
CA ASN A 476 -14.62 8.21 -13.30
C ASN A 476 -14.84 6.71 -13.39
N ALA A 477 -14.93 6.03 -12.24
CA ALA A 477 -15.42 4.68 -12.16
C ALA A 477 -16.81 4.84 -12.76
N ALA A 478 -16.92 4.57 -14.06
CA ALA A 478 -18.18 4.61 -14.76
C ALA A 478 -19.13 3.81 -13.87
N ALA A 479 -20.12 4.50 -13.28
CA ALA A 479 -20.96 3.91 -12.25
C ALA A 479 -21.43 2.56 -12.80
N ALA A 480 -21.18 1.49 -12.05
CA ALA A 480 -21.47 0.14 -12.53
C ALA A 480 -22.92 0.09 -13.05
N TRP A 481 -23.17 -0.64 -14.13
CA TRP A 481 -24.48 -0.64 -14.81
C TRP A 481 -25.66 -0.98 -13.87
N TRP A 482 -25.39 -1.67 -12.76
CA TRP A 482 -26.37 -2.03 -11.75
C TRP A 482 -26.65 -0.93 -10.71
N TYR A 483 -25.80 0.11 -10.61
CA TYR A 483 -25.84 1.11 -9.53
C TYR A 483 -27.02 2.09 -9.68
N GLU A 484 -27.14 2.76 -10.82
CA GLU A 484 -28.22 3.73 -11.09
C GLU A 484 -29.16 3.28 -12.20
N THR A 485 -28.62 2.82 -13.34
CA THR A 485 -29.41 2.56 -14.54
C THR A 485 -30.27 1.30 -14.45
N ALA A 486 -29.78 0.21 -13.88
CA ALA A 486 -30.53 -1.05 -13.77
C ALA A 486 -31.08 -1.35 -12.37
N ARG A 487 -30.85 -0.50 -11.36
CA ARG A 487 -31.20 -0.78 -9.95
C ARG A 487 -32.68 -1.16 -9.77
N ALA A 488 -33.60 -0.36 -10.31
CA ALA A 488 -35.03 -0.60 -10.14
C ALA A 488 -35.47 -1.95 -10.73
N ARG A 489 -34.90 -2.32 -11.89
CA ARG A 489 -35.16 -3.61 -12.55
C ARG A 489 -34.57 -4.77 -11.76
N LEU A 490 -33.34 -4.64 -11.26
CA LEU A 490 -32.69 -5.65 -10.42
C LEU A 490 -33.44 -5.87 -9.10
N LEU A 491 -33.94 -4.80 -8.48
CA LEU A 491 -34.80 -4.90 -7.29
C LEU A 491 -36.10 -5.65 -7.58
N ALA A 492 -36.76 -5.38 -8.71
CA ALA A 492 -37.95 -6.11 -9.10
C ALA A 492 -37.66 -7.61 -9.30
N ILE A 493 -36.56 -7.94 -10.01
CA ILE A 493 -36.13 -9.33 -10.24
C ILE A 493 -35.85 -10.05 -8.92
N GLY A 494 -35.11 -9.41 -8.01
CA GLY A 494 -34.78 -10.00 -6.70
C GLY A 494 -35.97 -10.05 -5.75
N THR A 495 -36.95 -9.16 -5.89
CA THR A 495 -38.18 -9.22 -5.07
C THR A 495 -39.03 -10.43 -5.47
N GLU A 496 -39.13 -10.70 -6.78
CA GLU A 496 -39.88 -11.83 -7.33
C GLU A 496 -39.34 -13.17 -6.85
N ALA A 497 -38.04 -13.45 -7.05
CA ALA A 497 -37.40 -14.64 -6.51
C ALA A 497 -35.88 -14.46 -6.35
N THR A 498 -35.30 -15.25 -5.45
CA THR A 498 -33.87 -15.36 -5.18
C THR A 498 -33.54 -16.80 -4.78
N PRO A 499 -32.30 -17.27 -4.98
CA PRO A 499 -31.19 -16.55 -5.63
C PRO A 499 -31.28 -16.53 -7.16
N ARG A 500 -30.81 -15.45 -7.79
CA ARG A 500 -30.82 -15.27 -9.25
C ARG A 500 -29.55 -14.63 -9.77
N TYR A 501 -28.94 -15.23 -10.78
CA TYR A 501 -27.94 -14.60 -11.62
C TYR A 501 -28.60 -13.67 -12.62
N VAL A 502 -28.03 -12.48 -12.81
CA VAL A 502 -28.49 -11.53 -13.82
C VAL A 502 -27.31 -11.08 -14.67
N TYR A 503 -27.42 -11.26 -15.99
CA TYR A 503 -26.38 -10.88 -16.96
C TYR A 503 -26.84 -9.73 -17.86
N HIS A 504 -26.02 -8.69 -17.92
CA HIS A 504 -26.23 -7.50 -18.72
C HIS A 504 -25.47 -7.60 -20.05
N LEU A 505 -26.16 -7.99 -21.11
CA LEU A 505 -25.56 -8.21 -22.43
C LEU A 505 -24.91 -6.96 -23.05
N PRO A 506 -25.41 -5.72 -22.84
CA PRO A 506 -24.70 -4.53 -23.32
C PRO A 506 -23.30 -4.38 -22.72
N SER A 507 -23.09 -4.79 -21.46
CA SER A 507 -21.75 -4.79 -20.85
C SER A 507 -20.83 -5.84 -21.49
N VAL A 508 -21.34 -7.04 -21.81
CA VAL A 508 -20.58 -8.05 -22.57
C VAL A 508 -20.19 -7.50 -23.94
N ARG A 509 -21.13 -6.89 -24.65
CA ARG A 509 -20.93 -6.29 -25.98
C ARG A 509 -19.91 -5.15 -25.96
N HIS A 510 -19.97 -4.30 -24.94
CA HIS A 510 -19.01 -3.22 -24.74
C HIS A 510 -17.60 -3.75 -24.54
N GLN A 511 -17.40 -4.69 -23.61
CA GLN A 511 -16.09 -5.31 -23.33
C GLN A 511 -15.56 -6.07 -24.56
N ALA A 512 -16.44 -6.75 -25.30
CA ALA A 512 -16.07 -7.42 -26.55
C ALA A 512 -15.53 -6.43 -27.59
N ARG A 513 -16.20 -5.28 -27.78
CA ARG A 513 -15.76 -4.24 -28.72
C ARG A 513 -14.48 -3.55 -28.28
N GLU A 514 -14.31 -3.35 -26.98
CA GLU A 514 -13.08 -2.81 -26.40
C GLU A 514 -11.89 -3.72 -26.72
N LEU A 515 -12.01 -5.04 -26.53
CA LEU A 515 -10.95 -5.97 -26.92
C LEU A 515 -10.75 -6.07 -28.44
N LYS A 516 -11.82 -5.97 -29.23
CA LYS A 516 -11.73 -5.93 -30.71
C LYS A 516 -11.02 -4.68 -31.23
N SER A 517 -10.82 -3.66 -30.38
CA SER A 517 -10.04 -2.46 -30.73
C SER A 517 -8.52 -2.70 -30.72
N LEU A 518 -8.04 -3.81 -30.12
CA LEU A 518 -6.64 -4.21 -30.09
C LEU A 518 -6.18 -4.63 -31.50
N ALA A 519 -5.65 -3.72 -32.31
CA ALA A 519 -5.26 -4.09 -33.68
C ALA A 519 -3.96 -4.91 -33.74
N ALA A 520 -3.22 -5.05 -32.64
CA ALA A 520 -2.18 -6.07 -32.55
C ALA A 520 -2.75 -7.51 -32.58
N VAL A 521 -3.98 -7.72 -32.14
CA VAL A 521 -4.56 -9.06 -31.95
C VAL A 521 -5.38 -9.47 -33.16
N ASP A 522 -4.97 -10.55 -33.83
CA ASP A 522 -5.63 -11.03 -35.06
C ASP A 522 -6.87 -11.88 -34.75
N ARG A 523 -6.88 -12.57 -33.60
CA ARG A 523 -7.98 -13.43 -33.21
C ARG A 523 -8.19 -13.43 -31.70
N LEU A 524 -9.45 -13.34 -31.31
CA LEU A 524 -9.90 -13.45 -29.92
C LEU A 524 -10.74 -14.70 -29.77
N HIS A 525 -10.41 -15.56 -28.80
CA HIS A 525 -11.22 -16.68 -28.37
C HIS A 525 -11.83 -16.39 -27.01
N TYR A 526 -13.13 -16.60 -26.86
CA TYR A 526 -13.76 -16.58 -25.57
C TYR A 526 -13.50 -17.89 -24.83
N ALA A 527 -12.86 -17.83 -23.65
CA ALA A 527 -12.72 -18.99 -22.78
C ALA A 527 -14.07 -19.34 -22.13
N VAL A 528 -14.72 -20.38 -22.65
CA VAL A 528 -16.12 -20.73 -22.39
C VAL A 528 -16.36 -21.10 -20.93
N LYS A 529 -15.36 -21.68 -20.27
CA LYS A 529 -15.35 -21.97 -18.83
C LYS A 529 -15.65 -20.75 -17.94
N ALA A 530 -15.53 -19.52 -18.46
CA ALA A 530 -15.88 -18.31 -17.71
C ALA A 530 -17.40 -18.17 -17.51
N ASN A 531 -18.20 -18.41 -18.55
CA ASN A 531 -19.66 -18.43 -18.52
C ASN A 531 -20.21 -19.11 -19.80
N THR A 532 -21.01 -20.16 -19.64
CA THR A 532 -21.55 -20.97 -20.74
C THR A 532 -22.92 -20.51 -21.23
N HIS A 533 -23.50 -19.43 -20.70
CA HIS A 533 -24.88 -19.06 -21.00
C HIS A 533 -25.09 -18.80 -22.52
N PRO A 534 -26.08 -19.45 -23.19
CA PRO A 534 -26.26 -19.36 -24.64
C PRO A 534 -26.36 -17.93 -25.20
N ALA A 535 -27.04 -17.04 -24.48
CA ALA A 535 -27.17 -15.65 -24.90
C ALA A 535 -25.82 -14.89 -24.92
N ILE A 536 -24.91 -15.20 -23.99
CA ILE A 536 -23.55 -14.62 -23.97
C ILE A 536 -22.74 -15.17 -25.14
N LEU A 537 -22.81 -16.48 -25.40
CA LEU A 537 -22.17 -17.10 -26.56
C LEU A 537 -22.68 -16.48 -27.87
N GLY A 538 -23.98 -16.23 -27.99
CA GLY A 538 -24.59 -15.57 -29.13
C GLY A 538 -24.06 -14.14 -29.35
N VAL A 539 -23.97 -13.33 -28.28
CA VAL A 539 -23.42 -11.97 -28.35
C VAL A 539 -21.95 -11.99 -28.79
N LEU A 540 -21.12 -12.84 -28.17
CA LEU A 540 -19.69 -12.91 -28.49
C LEU A 540 -19.44 -13.45 -29.90
N SER A 541 -20.24 -14.43 -30.34
CA SER A 541 -20.21 -14.89 -31.73
C SER A 541 -20.60 -13.79 -32.70
N GLY A 542 -21.59 -12.95 -32.37
CA GLY A 542 -22.02 -11.81 -33.19
C GLY A 542 -20.96 -10.71 -33.31
N GLU A 543 -20.15 -10.52 -32.28
CA GLU A 543 -18.99 -9.60 -32.29
C GLU A 543 -17.73 -10.23 -32.92
N GLY A 544 -17.82 -11.49 -33.38
CA GLY A 544 -16.79 -12.17 -34.16
C GLY A 544 -15.70 -12.86 -33.34
N PHE A 545 -16.00 -13.31 -32.13
CA PHE A 545 -15.10 -14.12 -31.32
C PHE A 545 -15.09 -15.59 -31.77
N GLY A 546 -13.95 -16.26 -31.65
CA GLY A 546 -13.87 -17.71 -31.58
C GLY A 546 -14.14 -18.21 -30.15
N PHE A 547 -14.09 -19.52 -29.93
CA PHE A 547 -14.37 -20.13 -28.63
C PHE A 547 -13.30 -21.14 -28.24
N GLU A 548 -12.78 -20.97 -27.03
CA GLU A 548 -11.84 -21.87 -26.37
C GLU A 548 -12.62 -22.76 -25.41
N CYS A 549 -12.46 -24.07 -25.57
CA CYS A 549 -13.11 -25.11 -24.77
C CYS A 549 -12.05 -26.01 -24.14
N VAL A 550 -12.21 -26.32 -22.84
CA VAL A 550 -11.28 -27.18 -22.10
C VAL A 550 -11.79 -28.62 -21.92
N SER A 551 -13.05 -28.91 -22.31
CA SER A 551 -13.64 -30.25 -22.21
C SER A 551 -14.54 -30.59 -23.40
N PRO A 552 -14.76 -31.90 -23.69
CA PRO A 552 -15.71 -32.30 -24.72
C PRO A 552 -17.14 -31.79 -24.47
N GLY A 553 -17.54 -31.63 -23.20
CA GLY A 553 -18.85 -31.08 -22.83
C GLY A 553 -19.00 -29.65 -23.32
N GLU A 554 -18.02 -28.79 -23.04
CA GLU A 554 -17.98 -27.42 -23.54
C GLU A 554 -17.96 -27.38 -25.06
N LEU A 555 -17.12 -28.21 -25.69
CA LEU A 555 -17.00 -28.21 -27.15
C LEU A 555 -18.31 -28.63 -27.85
N LYS A 556 -18.98 -29.68 -27.35
CA LYS A 556 -20.32 -30.09 -27.84
C LYS A 556 -21.33 -28.97 -27.67
N PHE A 557 -21.33 -28.35 -26.50
CA PHE A 557 -22.27 -27.28 -26.18
C PHE A 557 -22.08 -26.08 -27.11
N VAL A 558 -20.86 -25.63 -27.32
CA VAL A 558 -20.54 -24.53 -28.23
C VAL A 558 -20.91 -24.88 -29.66
N ILE A 559 -20.54 -26.06 -30.16
CA ILE A 559 -20.90 -26.51 -31.52
C ILE A 559 -22.42 -26.45 -31.76
N ALA A 560 -23.23 -26.75 -30.74
CA ALA A 560 -24.69 -26.70 -30.85
C ALA A 560 -25.27 -25.27 -30.84
N HIS A 561 -24.55 -24.28 -30.29
CA HIS A 561 -25.07 -22.93 -30.04
C HIS A 561 -24.39 -21.82 -30.87
N VAL A 562 -23.26 -22.09 -31.52
CA VAL A 562 -22.54 -21.09 -32.33
C VAL A 562 -22.44 -21.52 -33.80
N PRO A 563 -22.37 -20.57 -34.76
CA PRO A 563 -22.27 -20.89 -36.18
C PRO A 563 -21.04 -21.72 -36.53
N ALA A 564 -21.14 -22.54 -37.58
CA ALA A 564 -20.03 -23.36 -38.08
C ALA A 564 -18.80 -22.55 -38.52
N SER A 565 -18.97 -21.25 -38.79
CA SER A 565 -17.88 -20.32 -39.13
C SER A 565 -17.07 -19.83 -37.93
N ALA A 566 -17.59 -19.92 -36.70
CA ALA A 566 -16.91 -19.38 -35.51
C ALA A 566 -15.72 -20.28 -35.12
N PRO A 567 -14.45 -19.83 -35.10
CA PRO A 567 -13.30 -20.68 -34.79
C PRO A 567 -13.41 -21.39 -33.43
N LEU A 568 -12.94 -22.63 -33.34
CA LEU A 568 -12.94 -23.42 -32.11
C LEU A 568 -11.53 -23.84 -31.75
N LEU A 569 -11.16 -23.67 -30.50
CA LEU A 569 -9.91 -24.11 -29.92
C LEU A 569 -10.22 -25.08 -28.77
N PHE A 570 -9.58 -26.25 -28.77
CA PHE A 570 -9.72 -27.24 -27.71
C PHE A 570 -8.42 -27.30 -26.91
N THR A 571 -8.43 -26.75 -25.68
CA THR A 571 -7.26 -26.67 -24.79
C THR A 571 -7.40 -27.50 -23.52
N PRO A 572 -7.53 -28.83 -23.64
CA PRO A 572 -7.63 -29.69 -22.46
C PRO A 572 -6.33 -29.68 -21.66
N ASN A 573 -6.43 -30.04 -20.39
CA ASN A 573 -5.28 -30.32 -19.51
C ASN A 573 -5.49 -31.70 -18.88
N PHE A 574 -4.53 -32.61 -19.04
CA PHE A 574 -4.64 -34.00 -18.57
C PHE A 574 -5.91 -34.74 -19.09
N ALA A 575 -6.34 -34.44 -20.31
CA ALA A 575 -7.48 -35.15 -20.90
C ALA A 575 -7.16 -36.62 -21.25
N PRO A 576 -8.17 -37.52 -21.15
CA PRO A 576 -8.02 -38.89 -21.59
C PRO A 576 -7.91 -39.00 -23.11
N ARG A 577 -7.42 -40.13 -23.62
CA ARG A 577 -7.18 -40.36 -25.05
C ARG A 577 -8.45 -40.16 -25.90
N GLU A 578 -9.60 -40.62 -25.41
CA GLU A 578 -10.89 -40.53 -26.08
C GLU A 578 -11.34 -39.08 -26.32
N ASP A 579 -10.99 -38.15 -25.44
CA ASP A 579 -11.33 -36.74 -25.58
C ASP A 579 -10.57 -36.12 -26.76
N TYR A 580 -9.27 -36.42 -26.89
CA TYR A 580 -8.48 -36.03 -28.06
C TYR A 580 -9.00 -36.68 -29.33
N ALA A 581 -9.29 -37.99 -29.29
CA ALA A 581 -9.78 -38.72 -30.45
C ALA A 581 -11.09 -38.15 -30.96
N TRP A 582 -12.02 -37.83 -30.06
CA TRP A 582 -13.27 -37.19 -30.41
C TRP A 582 -13.07 -35.75 -30.90
N ALA A 583 -12.28 -34.93 -30.22
CA ALA A 583 -12.02 -33.55 -30.61
C ALA A 583 -11.42 -33.44 -32.03
N LEU A 584 -10.53 -34.36 -32.41
CA LEU A 584 -9.94 -34.45 -33.75
C LEU A 584 -10.94 -34.82 -34.86
N THR A 585 -12.12 -35.34 -34.52
CA THR A 585 -13.23 -35.54 -35.48
C THR A 585 -14.03 -34.26 -35.73
N THR A 586 -13.82 -33.23 -34.92
CA THR A 586 -14.48 -31.94 -35.03
C THR A 586 -13.63 -30.95 -35.86
N ARG A 587 -14.11 -29.72 -36.00
CA ARG A 587 -13.37 -28.62 -36.63
C ARG A 587 -12.48 -27.83 -35.67
N ALA A 588 -12.32 -28.28 -34.43
CA ALA A 588 -11.51 -27.59 -33.43
C ALA A 588 -10.02 -27.78 -33.69
N THR A 589 -9.26 -26.70 -33.50
CA THR A 589 -7.81 -26.81 -33.36
C THR A 589 -7.48 -27.39 -31.99
N VAL A 590 -6.71 -28.48 -31.95
CA VAL A 590 -6.42 -29.21 -30.71
C VAL A 590 -5.04 -28.81 -30.19
N SER A 591 -4.95 -28.49 -28.90
CA SER A 591 -3.66 -28.27 -28.23
C SER A 591 -3.18 -29.48 -27.45
N LEU A 592 -1.87 -29.65 -27.34
CA LEU A 592 -1.20 -30.55 -26.42
C LEU A 592 -0.37 -29.74 -25.42
N ASP A 593 -0.33 -30.17 -24.17
CA ASP A 593 0.37 -29.49 -23.07
C ASP A 593 1.37 -30.40 -22.34
N ALA A 594 1.58 -31.62 -22.83
CA ALA A 594 2.47 -32.61 -22.22
C ALA A 594 3.11 -33.52 -23.27
N LEU A 595 4.20 -34.20 -22.89
CA LEU A 595 4.90 -35.17 -23.73
C LEU A 595 4.11 -36.47 -23.93
N TYR A 596 3.37 -36.88 -22.90
CA TYR A 596 2.69 -38.17 -22.80
C TYR A 596 1.79 -38.52 -24.00
N PRO A 597 0.92 -37.62 -24.51
CA PRO A 597 0.06 -37.92 -25.66
C PRO A 597 0.83 -38.29 -26.93
N LEU A 598 1.98 -37.66 -27.19
CA LEU A 598 2.80 -38.01 -28.36
C LEU A 598 3.57 -39.32 -28.13
N GLU A 599 4.11 -39.53 -26.93
CA GLU A 599 4.84 -40.77 -26.60
C GLU A 599 3.97 -42.02 -26.72
N HIS A 600 2.73 -41.96 -26.24
CA HIS A 600 1.88 -43.14 -26.08
C HIS A 600 0.78 -43.23 -27.14
N TRP A 601 0.34 -42.09 -27.69
CA TRP A 601 -0.79 -42.00 -28.62
C TRP A 601 -0.43 -41.29 -29.92
N GLY A 602 0.85 -41.18 -30.28
CA GLY A 602 1.30 -40.43 -31.46
C GLY A 602 0.61 -40.80 -32.78
N GLU A 603 0.20 -42.07 -32.96
CA GLU A 603 -0.62 -42.50 -34.11
C GLU A 603 -1.94 -41.73 -34.26
N LEU A 604 -2.54 -41.31 -33.14
CA LEU A 604 -3.78 -40.53 -33.13
C LEU A 604 -3.60 -39.16 -33.80
N PHE A 605 -2.40 -38.60 -33.68
CA PHE A 605 -2.06 -37.26 -34.17
C PHE A 605 -1.35 -37.31 -35.53
N ARG A 606 -1.13 -38.49 -36.11
CA ARG A 606 -0.36 -38.65 -37.34
C ARG A 606 -0.85 -37.72 -38.46
N GLY A 607 0.06 -36.90 -38.99
CA GLY A 607 -0.22 -35.96 -40.07
C GLY A 607 -1.13 -34.77 -39.68
N ARG A 608 -1.36 -34.53 -38.38
CA ARG A 608 -2.22 -33.45 -37.89
C ARG A 608 -1.40 -32.20 -37.56
N GLU A 609 -2.07 -31.06 -37.63
CA GLU A 609 -1.58 -29.80 -37.07
C GLU A 609 -2.12 -29.66 -35.65
N ILE A 610 -1.25 -29.28 -34.71
CA ILE A 610 -1.59 -29.07 -33.30
C ILE A 610 -1.04 -27.74 -32.77
N VAL A 611 -1.59 -27.29 -31.65
CA VAL A 611 -1.02 -26.21 -30.83
C VAL A 611 -0.22 -26.81 -29.70
N LEU A 612 0.99 -26.34 -29.47
CA LEU A 612 1.77 -26.72 -28.30
C LEU A 612 1.63 -25.64 -27.23
N ARG A 613 1.05 -26.02 -26.08
CA ARG A 613 1.03 -25.19 -24.89
C ARG A 613 2.32 -25.42 -24.10
N VAL A 614 3.05 -24.35 -23.79
CA VAL A 614 4.31 -24.39 -23.04
C VAL A 614 4.19 -23.69 -21.69
N ASP A 615 4.99 -24.12 -20.72
CA ASP A 615 5.23 -23.38 -19.48
C ASP A 615 6.50 -22.54 -19.63
N LEU A 616 6.38 -21.22 -19.49
CA LEU A 616 7.51 -20.28 -19.57
C LEU A 616 8.30 -20.18 -18.24
N GLY A 617 7.97 -21.00 -17.24
CA GLY A 617 8.68 -21.09 -15.97
C GLY A 617 8.34 -19.98 -14.97
N ARG A 618 7.33 -19.15 -15.25
CA ARG A 618 6.82 -18.09 -14.38
C ARG A 618 5.28 -18.06 -14.40
N GLY A 619 4.65 -17.93 -13.24
CA GLY A 619 3.19 -17.77 -13.11
C GLY A 619 2.82 -16.52 -12.35
N LEU A 620 1.77 -15.82 -12.79
CA LEU A 620 1.23 -14.62 -12.14
C LEU A 620 -0.24 -14.84 -11.77
N GLY A 621 -0.77 -14.10 -10.81
CA GLY A 621 -2.17 -14.23 -10.40
C GLY A 621 -2.38 -13.87 -8.94
N HIS A 622 -3.60 -13.42 -8.63
CA HIS A 622 -4.01 -12.92 -7.31
C HIS A 622 -4.10 -14.01 -6.23
N HIS A 623 -4.07 -15.29 -6.61
CA HIS A 623 -4.00 -16.44 -5.69
C HIS A 623 -3.22 -17.60 -6.34
N GLU A 624 -2.54 -18.44 -5.56
CA GLU A 624 -1.87 -19.67 -6.01
C GLU A 624 -2.72 -20.55 -6.95
N LYS A 625 -4.01 -20.76 -6.66
CA LYS A 625 -4.93 -21.60 -7.45
C LYS A 625 -5.31 -21.01 -8.82
N VAL A 626 -4.94 -19.76 -9.10
CA VAL A 626 -5.15 -19.09 -10.40
C VAL A 626 -3.85 -18.75 -11.11
N ARG A 627 -2.68 -19.14 -10.55
CA ARG A 627 -1.37 -19.08 -11.21
C ARG A 627 -1.21 -20.36 -12.04
N THR A 628 -0.96 -20.21 -13.34
CA THR A 628 -0.98 -21.35 -14.28
C THR A 628 0.34 -21.55 -15.04
N GLY A 629 1.43 -20.91 -14.59
CA GLY A 629 2.81 -21.14 -15.06
C GLY A 629 3.80 -21.26 -13.90
N GLY A 630 5.00 -21.76 -14.15
CA GLY A 630 6.07 -21.98 -13.16
C GLY A 630 6.10 -23.40 -12.58
N SER A 631 7.16 -23.71 -11.81
CA SER A 631 7.49 -25.08 -11.34
C SER A 631 6.42 -25.79 -10.49
N GLY A 632 5.45 -25.05 -9.94
CA GLY A 632 4.29 -25.61 -9.23
C GLY A 632 3.03 -25.78 -10.10
N SER A 633 3.08 -25.38 -11.37
CA SER A 633 1.96 -25.48 -12.32
C SER A 633 1.89 -26.86 -12.94
N LYS A 634 0.68 -27.38 -13.09
CA LYS A 634 0.42 -28.62 -13.85
C LYS A 634 0.22 -28.38 -15.35
N PHE A 635 0.25 -27.13 -15.79
CA PHE A 635 -0.16 -26.73 -17.13
C PHE A 635 1.04 -26.41 -18.01
N GLY A 636 0.98 -26.85 -19.28
CA GLY A 636 1.97 -26.53 -20.29
C GLY A 636 3.21 -27.42 -20.23
N LEU A 637 3.82 -27.66 -21.40
CA LEU A 637 5.03 -28.45 -21.52
C LEU A 637 6.22 -27.65 -20.94
N PRO A 638 6.99 -28.20 -20.00
CA PRO A 638 8.22 -27.56 -19.53
C PRO A 638 9.21 -27.38 -20.69
N LEU A 639 9.89 -26.23 -20.74
CA LEU A 639 10.79 -25.90 -21.85
C LEU A 639 11.95 -26.90 -22.01
N GLU A 640 12.40 -27.54 -20.92
CA GLU A 640 13.41 -28.60 -20.97
C GLU A 640 12.95 -29.85 -21.73
N GLN A 641 11.64 -30.06 -21.88
CA GLN A 641 11.07 -31.19 -22.64
C GLN A 641 10.77 -30.84 -24.10
N LEU A 642 10.93 -29.58 -24.51
CA LEU A 642 10.57 -29.10 -25.85
C LEU A 642 11.26 -29.91 -26.95
N ASP A 643 12.57 -30.13 -26.86
CA ASP A 643 13.31 -30.86 -27.89
C ASP A 643 12.86 -32.33 -27.99
N ALA A 644 12.45 -32.94 -26.87
CA ALA A 644 11.89 -34.30 -26.87
C ALA A 644 10.52 -34.34 -27.54
N PHE A 645 9.67 -33.35 -27.26
CA PHE A 645 8.36 -33.20 -27.88
C PHE A 645 8.48 -33.05 -29.40
N LEU A 646 9.37 -32.18 -29.87
CA LEU A 646 9.58 -31.94 -31.30
C LEU A 646 10.06 -33.21 -32.03
N ARG A 647 10.98 -33.98 -31.43
CA ARG A 647 11.42 -35.27 -32.03
C ARG A 647 10.27 -36.27 -32.18
N LEU A 648 9.36 -36.34 -31.21
CA LEU A 648 8.19 -37.23 -31.29
C LEU A 648 7.18 -36.72 -32.30
N ALA A 649 6.96 -35.40 -32.35
CA ALA A 649 6.10 -34.77 -33.34
C ALA A 649 6.58 -35.11 -34.76
N ASP A 650 7.87 -34.95 -35.03
CA ASP A 650 8.49 -35.30 -36.32
C ASP A 650 8.33 -36.79 -36.64
N ALA A 651 8.55 -37.69 -35.67
CA ALA A 651 8.41 -39.14 -35.87
C ALA A 651 6.98 -39.56 -36.29
N HIS A 652 5.97 -38.82 -35.84
CA HIS A 652 4.57 -39.06 -36.20
C HIS A 652 4.06 -38.15 -37.33
N GLY A 653 4.90 -37.26 -37.88
CA GLY A 653 4.51 -36.28 -38.89
C GLY A 653 3.48 -35.26 -38.39
N VAL A 654 3.54 -34.93 -37.09
CA VAL A 654 2.70 -33.91 -36.44
C VAL A 654 3.35 -32.56 -36.64
N ILE A 655 2.58 -31.55 -37.03
CA ILE A 655 3.08 -30.18 -37.25
C ILE A 655 2.64 -29.29 -36.09
N VAL A 656 3.59 -28.66 -35.41
CA VAL A 656 3.31 -27.66 -34.37
C VAL A 656 2.99 -26.32 -35.05
N ARG A 657 1.69 -26.06 -35.26
CA ARG A 657 1.24 -24.88 -36.02
C ARG A 657 1.03 -23.64 -35.15
N GLY A 658 0.85 -23.82 -33.84
CA GLY A 658 0.72 -22.71 -32.90
C GLY A 658 1.47 -22.96 -31.60
N LEU A 659 1.91 -21.88 -30.95
CA LEU A 659 2.41 -21.91 -29.57
C LEU A 659 1.44 -21.18 -28.65
N HIS A 660 1.20 -21.74 -27.47
CA HIS A 660 0.34 -21.15 -26.46
C HIS A 660 1.03 -21.06 -25.11
N ALA A 661 0.88 -19.94 -24.40
CA ALA A 661 1.13 -19.87 -22.96
C ALA A 661 -0.01 -19.14 -22.25
N HIS A 662 -0.34 -19.59 -21.04
CA HIS A 662 -1.30 -18.94 -20.15
C HIS A 662 -0.70 -18.89 -18.76
N LEU A 663 -0.33 -17.70 -18.29
CA LEU A 663 0.46 -17.55 -17.06
C LEU A 663 -0.39 -17.21 -15.82
N GLY A 664 -1.67 -16.87 -15.98
CA GLY A 664 -2.59 -16.68 -14.86
C GLY A 664 -3.87 -15.90 -15.13
N SER A 665 -4.52 -15.44 -14.05
CA SER A 665 -5.75 -14.63 -14.11
C SER A 665 -5.75 -13.43 -13.14
N GLY A 666 -6.34 -12.32 -13.57
CA GLY A 666 -6.45 -11.10 -12.77
C GLY A 666 -5.29 -10.11 -12.99
N ILE A 667 -4.59 -10.19 -14.11
CA ILE A 667 -3.40 -9.38 -14.40
C ILE A 667 -3.84 -7.99 -14.87
N LEU A 668 -3.28 -6.92 -14.31
CA LEU A 668 -3.58 -5.53 -14.67
C LEU A 668 -2.40 -4.80 -15.34
N ASP A 669 -1.22 -5.42 -15.40
CA ASP A 669 -0.03 -4.86 -16.04
C ASP A 669 0.05 -5.26 -17.52
N ALA A 670 -0.09 -4.27 -18.41
CA ALA A 670 0.00 -4.44 -19.85
C ALA A 670 1.36 -4.99 -20.32
N ALA A 671 2.46 -4.67 -19.63
CA ALA A 671 3.81 -5.10 -20.03
C ALA A 671 3.94 -6.63 -20.05
N HIS A 672 3.21 -7.31 -19.17
CA HIS A 672 3.21 -8.76 -19.04
C HIS A 672 2.96 -9.49 -20.38
N TRP A 673 1.91 -9.12 -21.11
CA TRP A 673 1.57 -9.79 -22.36
C TRP A 673 2.59 -9.52 -23.47
N GLY A 674 3.29 -8.37 -23.43
CA GLY A 674 4.44 -8.11 -24.31
C GLY A 674 5.58 -9.09 -24.06
N GLU A 675 5.92 -9.35 -22.80
CA GLU A 675 6.96 -10.31 -22.43
C GLU A 675 6.60 -11.74 -22.87
N VAL A 676 5.35 -12.16 -22.64
CA VAL A 676 4.86 -13.49 -23.07
C VAL A 676 4.92 -13.61 -24.58
N HIS A 677 4.44 -12.59 -25.32
CA HIS A 677 4.49 -12.56 -26.77
C HIS A 677 5.93 -12.70 -27.28
N ALA A 678 6.87 -11.93 -26.74
CA ALA A 678 8.27 -11.95 -27.18
C ALA A 678 8.94 -13.32 -26.90
N GLN A 679 8.68 -13.92 -25.74
CA GLN A 679 9.22 -15.24 -25.41
C GLN A 679 8.67 -16.33 -26.34
N LEU A 680 7.35 -16.35 -26.57
CA LEU A 680 6.72 -17.30 -27.49
C LEU A 680 7.20 -17.09 -28.93
N ALA A 681 7.41 -15.85 -29.36
CA ALA A 681 7.95 -15.56 -30.69
C ALA A 681 9.38 -16.06 -30.85
N SER A 682 10.23 -15.89 -29.83
CA SER A 682 11.59 -16.44 -29.83
C SER A 682 11.60 -17.97 -29.89
N LEU A 683 10.67 -18.63 -29.20
CA LEU A 683 10.47 -20.07 -29.28
C LEU A 683 9.95 -20.50 -30.66
N ALA A 684 9.04 -19.74 -31.25
CA ALA A 684 8.47 -20.00 -32.58
C ALA A 684 9.55 -20.00 -33.67
N GLU A 685 10.49 -19.05 -33.64
CA GLU A 685 11.64 -19.01 -34.56
C GLU A 685 12.48 -20.29 -34.52
N ARG A 686 12.64 -20.88 -33.32
CA ARG A 686 13.40 -22.14 -33.16
C ARG A 686 12.67 -23.34 -33.76
N ILE A 687 11.33 -23.32 -33.79
CA ILE A 687 10.50 -24.43 -34.27
C ILE A 687 10.25 -24.34 -35.79
N GLY A 688 10.14 -23.13 -36.33
CA GLY A 688 10.06 -22.86 -37.78
C GLY A 688 8.74 -23.22 -38.49
N SER A 689 7.87 -24.04 -37.88
CA SER A 689 6.56 -24.44 -38.45
C SER A 689 5.36 -23.65 -37.90
N VAL A 690 5.60 -22.83 -36.87
CA VAL A 690 4.58 -22.04 -36.17
C VAL A 690 4.04 -20.94 -37.08
N GLY A 691 2.71 -20.81 -37.13
CA GLY A 691 2.00 -19.75 -37.87
C GLY A 691 1.26 -18.75 -36.98
N PHE A 692 1.06 -19.05 -35.70
CA PHE A 692 0.42 -18.17 -34.75
C PHE A 692 0.91 -18.39 -33.31
N ILE A 693 0.78 -17.34 -32.51
CA ILE A 693 1.12 -17.30 -31.09
C ILE A 693 -0.15 -16.95 -30.33
N ASP A 694 -0.53 -17.81 -29.40
CA ASP A 694 -1.59 -17.55 -28.42
C ASP A 694 -0.96 -17.16 -27.08
N ILE A 695 -1.12 -15.90 -26.69
CA ILE A 695 -0.61 -15.39 -25.40
C ILE A 695 -1.59 -15.65 -24.25
N GLY A 696 -2.63 -16.45 -24.49
CA GLY A 696 -3.63 -16.80 -23.51
C GLY A 696 -4.50 -15.62 -23.12
N GLY A 697 -5.01 -15.65 -21.90
CA GLY A 697 -5.97 -14.68 -21.39
C GLY A 697 -5.46 -14.02 -20.12
N GLY A 698 -6.31 -14.02 -19.09
CA GLY A 698 -5.92 -13.59 -17.75
C GLY A 698 -6.10 -12.11 -17.46
N LEU A 699 -6.65 -11.34 -18.41
CA LEU A 699 -6.96 -9.92 -18.24
C LEU A 699 -7.80 -9.70 -16.98
N GLY A 700 -7.31 -8.83 -16.11
CA GLY A 700 -7.95 -8.45 -14.86
C GLY A 700 -9.11 -7.48 -15.09
N VAL A 701 -10.10 -7.59 -14.21
CA VAL A 701 -11.09 -6.54 -13.97
C VAL A 701 -10.91 -6.04 -12.53
N PRO A 702 -11.13 -4.74 -12.26
CA PRO A 702 -11.00 -4.17 -10.92
C PRO A 702 -11.86 -4.95 -9.94
N SER A 703 -11.24 -5.64 -8.99
CA SER A 703 -11.97 -6.45 -8.03
C SER A 703 -12.32 -5.64 -6.79
N HIS A 704 -11.55 -4.60 -6.44
CA HIS A 704 -11.84 -3.74 -5.28
C HIS A 704 -12.22 -2.29 -5.64
N PRO A 705 -12.99 -1.59 -4.79
CA PRO A 705 -13.31 -0.18 -5.00
C PRO A 705 -12.04 0.68 -5.04
N GLY A 706 -11.85 1.39 -6.16
CA GLY A 706 -10.71 2.27 -6.39
C GLY A 706 -9.54 1.64 -7.15
N GLU A 707 -9.61 0.34 -7.49
CA GLU A 707 -8.67 -0.26 -8.43
C GLU A 707 -8.85 0.31 -9.84
N ALA A 708 -7.73 0.54 -10.53
CA ALA A 708 -7.74 0.98 -11.92
C ALA A 708 -8.11 -0.18 -12.85
N ARG A 709 -8.84 0.14 -13.92
CA ARG A 709 -9.05 -0.80 -15.03
C ARG A 709 -7.75 -1.02 -15.80
N LEU A 710 -7.62 -2.20 -16.41
CA LEU A 710 -6.55 -2.49 -17.35
C LEU A 710 -6.58 -1.47 -18.51
N ASP A 711 -5.43 -0.84 -18.78
CA ASP A 711 -5.26 0.11 -19.89
C ASP A 711 -5.18 -0.65 -21.21
N ILE A 712 -6.34 -0.83 -21.87
CA ILE A 712 -6.45 -1.51 -23.16
C ILE A 712 -5.64 -0.81 -24.28
N PRO A 713 -5.68 0.54 -24.43
CA PRO A 713 -4.77 1.25 -25.32
C PRO A 713 -3.28 1.00 -25.03
N GLY A 714 -2.90 0.99 -23.75
CA GLY A 714 -1.55 0.67 -23.30
C GLY A 714 -1.12 -0.74 -23.68
N LEU A 715 -2.02 -1.72 -23.51
CA LEU A 715 -1.83 -3.11 -23.93
C LEU A 715 -1.63 -3.22 -25.45
N ASP A 716 -2.48 -2.57 -26.26
CA ASP A 716 -2.32 -2.59 -27.72
C ASP A 716 -0.96 -2.06 -28.16
N ARG A 717 -0.50 -0.95 -27.55
CA ARG A 717 0.81 -0.37 -27.85
C ARG A 717 1.95 -1.36 -27.59
N VAL A 718 1.96 -2.01 -26.42
CA VAL A 718 2.97 -3.01 -26.06
C VAL A 718 2.94 -4.21 -27.02
N LEU A 719 1.75 -4.72 -27.34
CA LEU A 719 1.61 -5.86 -28.24
C LEU A 719 2.04 -5.52 -29.68
N ARG A 720 1.76 -4.31 -30.16
CA ARG A 720 2.19 -3.84 -31.49
C ARG A 720 3.71 -3.75 -31.61
N GLU A 721 4.38 -3.29 -30.56
CA GLU A 721 5.85 -3.20 -30.55
C GLU A 721 6.47 -4.58 -30.79
N VAL A 722 6.01 -5.59 -30.07
CA VAL A 722 6.48 -6.97 -30.25
C VAL A 722 6.04 -7.53 -31.61
N LYS A 723 4.79 -7.29 -32.03
CA LYS A 723 4.29 -7.74 -33.34
C LYS A 723 5.06 -7.14 -34.51
N ALA A 724 5.56 -5.90 -34.39
CA ALA A 724 6.39 -5.28 -35.41
C ALA A 724 7.74 -5.97 -35.55
N ALA A 725 8.28 -6.54 -34.47
CA ALA A 725 9.49 -7.36 -34.51
C ALA A 725 9.25 -8.76 -35.10
N TYR A 726 8.03 -9.29 -34.99
CA TYR A 726 7.65 -10.62 -35.47
C TYR A 726 6.36 -10.62 -36.33
N PRO A 727 6.35 -9.94 -37.49
CA PRO A 727 5.13 -9.63 -38.24
C PRO A 727 4.48 -10.84 -38.94
N HIS A 728 5.18 -11.96 -39.03
CA HIS A 728 4.72 -13.18 -39.71
C HIS A 728 3.88 -14.12 -38.83
N TYR A 729 3.87 -13.92 -37.51
CA TYR A 729 2.99 -14.67 -36.61
C TYR A 729 1.67 -13.94 -36.40
N GLN A 730 0.55 -14.68 -36.53
CA GLN A 730 -0.72 -14.15 -36.02
C GLN A 730 -0.70 -14.15 -34.49
N LEU A 731 -1.24 -13.11 -33.87
CA LEU A 731 -1.36 -13.01 -32.42
C LEU A 731 -2.79 -13.30 -31.98
N TRP A 732 -2.96 -14.30 -31.12
CA TRP A 732 -4.23 -14.74 -30.56
C TRP A 732 -4.28 -14.49 -29.06
N MET A 733 -5.49 -14.29 -28.52
CA MET A 733 -5.74 -14.16 -27.08
C MET A 733 -7.05 -14.85 -26.66
N GLU A 734 -7.11 -15.26 -25.40
CA GLU A 734 -8.21 -16.02 -24.79
C GLU A 734 -8.91 -15.32 -23.60
N PRO A 735 -9.39 -14.06 -23.73
CA PRO A 735 -9.97 -13.31 -22.61
C PRO A 735 -11.36 -13.83 -22.21
N GLY A 736 -11.42 -14.70 -21.19
CA GLY A 736 -12.69 -15.18 -20.61
C GLY A 736 -13.28 -14.22 -19.57
N ARG A 737 -12.64 -14.16 -18.39
CA ARG A 737 -13.14 -13.40 -17.21
C ARG A 737 -13.41 -11.94 -17.54
N TYR A 738 -12.51 -11.29 -18.27
CA TYR A 738 -12.63 -9.88 -18.65
C TYR A 738 -13.94 -9.59 -19.40
N LEU A 739 -14.43 -10.49 -20.26
CA LEU A 739 -15.63 -10.21 -21.05
C LEU A 739 -16.94 -10.28 -20.25
N VAL A 740 -16.97 -11.03 -19.14
CA VAL A 740 -18.23 -11.39 -18.49
C VAL A 740 -18.30 -11.09 -17.00
N ALA A 741 -17.17 -10.90 -16.31
CA ALA A 741 -17.17 -10.68 -14.86
C ALA A 741 -18.04 -9.49 -14.46
N ASP A 742 -17.72 -8.28 -14.95
CA ASP A 742 -18.47 -7.05 -14.64
C ASP A 742 -19.88 -7.04 -15.22
N ALA A 743 -20.18 -7.92 -16.17
CA ALA A 743 -21.49 -8.01 -16.81
C ALA A 743 -22.52 -8.80 -16.00
N GLY A 744 -22.13 -9.47 -14.92
CA GLY A 744 -23.04 -10.32 -14.14
C GLY A 744 -23.07 -10.02 -12.65
N VAL A 745 -24.24 -10.17 -12.05
CA VAL A 745 -24.47 -10.05 -10.61
C VAL A 745 -25.26 -11.25 -10.10
N LEU A 746 -25.10 -11.57 -8.81
CA LEU A 746 -25.91 -12.55 -8.09
C LEU A 746 -26.80 -11.80 -7.09
N LEU A 747 -28.12 -11.97 -7.22
CA LEU A 747 -29.12 -11.42 -6.31
C LEU A 747 -29.49 -12.47 -5.27
N ALA A 748 -29.56 -12.04 -4.01
CA ALA A 748 -29.90 -12.87 -2.86
C ALA A 748 -30.80 -12.08 -1.89
N LYS A 749 -31.52 -12.76 -1.00
CA LYS A 749 -32.28 -12.13 0.08
C LYS A 749 -31.61 -12.34 1.43
N VAL A 750 -31.68 -11.32 2.28
CA VAL A 750 -31.36 -11.46 3.70
C VAL A 750 -32.39 -12.37 4.35
N THR A 751 -31.93 -13.43 4.99
CA THR A 751 -32.77 -14.37 5.74
C THR A 751 -32.83 -13.99 7.22
N GLN A 752 -31.68 -13.75 7.84
CA GLN A 752 -31.60 -13.45 9.27
C GLN A 752 -30.29 -12.78 9.65
N GLN A 753 -30.27 -12.21 10.86
CA GLN A 753 -29.05 -11.71 11.49
C GLN A 753 -28.73 -12.50 12.76
N LYS A 754 -27.44 -12.65 13.06
CA LYS A 754 -26.98 -13.31 14.29
C LYS A 754 -25.78 -12.60 14.89
N GLY A 755 -25.88 -12.20 16.15
CA GLY A 755 -24.73 -11.72 16.93
C GLY A 755 -23.96 -12.88 17.56
N LYS A 756 -22.61 -12.83 17.53
CA LYS A 756 -21.74 -13.73 18.29
C LYS A 756 -20.49 -12.98 18.76
N GLY A 757 -20.50 -12.55 20.01
CA GLY A 757 -19.43 -11.70 20.56
C GLY A 757 -19.37 -10.36 19.82
N ALA A 758 -18.20 -10.00 19.29
CA ALA A 758 -18.00 -8.77 18.52
C ALA A 758 -18.49 -8.87 17.06
N LEU A 759 -18.83 -10.07 16.57
CA LEU A 759 -19.21 -10.30 15.18
C LEU A 759 -20.73 -10.26 15.00
N ARG A 760 -21.19 -9.61 13.92
CA ARG A 760 -22.56 -9.72 13.41
C ARG A 760 -22.54 -10.52 12.11
N TYR A 761 -23.36 -11.55 12.01
CA TYR A 761 -23.54 -12.35 10.81
C TYR A 761 -24.81 -11.91 10.10
N LEU A 762 -24.73 -11.77 8.78
CA LEU A 762 -25.85 -11.53 7.88
C LEU A 762 -26.02 -12.78 7.02
N GLY A 763 -27.05 -13.56 7.29
CA GLY A 763 -27.38 -14.75 6.52
C GLY A 763 -28.10 -14.38 5.24
N LEU A 764 -27.66 -14.94 4.12
CA LEU A 764 -28.35 -14.87 2.83
C LEU A 764 -29.03 -16.21 2.52
N ASP A 765 -29.98 -16.20 1.58
CA ASP A 765 -30.66 -17.40 1.07
C ASP A 765 -29.82 -18.22 0.07
N THR A 766 -28.57 -17.82 -0.16
CA THR A 766 -27.59 -18.50 -1.02
C THR A 766 -26.22 -18.52 -0.38
N GLY A 767 -25.36 -19.43 -0.80
CA GLY A 767 -24.00 -19.57 -0.29
C GLY A 767 -23.00 -20.02 -1.35
N MET A 768 -21.94 -20.70 -0.89
CA MET A 768 -20.88 -21.29 -1.69
C MET A 768 -21.37 -22.27 -2.75
N ASN A 769 -22.58 -22.83 -2.58
CA ASN A 769 -23.21 -23.69 -3.59
C ASN A 769 -23.52 -22.92 -4.87
N SER A 770 -23.90 -21.64 -4.77
CA SER A 770 -24.17 -20.79 -5.93
C SER A 770 -22.92 -20.03 -6.37
N LEU A 771 -22.13 -19.50 -5.41
CA LEU A 771 -20.91 -18.74 -5.68
C LEU A 771 -19.73 -19.32 -4.87
N LEU A 772 -19.04 -20.30 -5.45
CA LEU A 772 -17.98 -21.05 -4.78
C LEU A 772 -16.68 -20.24 -4.58
N ARG A 773 -16.47 -19.19 -5.37
CA ARG A 773 -15.18 -18.48 -5.50
C ARG A 773 -14.64 -17.92 -4.18
N PRO A 774 -15.44 -17.24 -3.32
CA PRO A 774 -14.98 -16.79 -2.01
C PRO A 774 -14.48 -17.95 -1.14
N ALA A 775 -15.19 -19.08 -1.12
CA ALA A 775 -14.80 -20.24 -0.32
C ALA A 775 -13.58 -21.01 -0.90
N LEU A 776 -13.40 -21.00 -2.23
CA LEU A 776 -12.37 -21.81 -2.88
C LEU A 776 -11.00 -21.13 -2.93
N TYR A 777 -10.97 -19.82 -3.17
CA TYR A 777 -9.73 -19.05 -3.36
C TYR A 777 -9.86 -17.60 -2.90
N ASP A 778 -10.70 -17.35 -1.88
CA ASP A 778 -10.86 -16.04 -1.22
C ASP A 778 -11.19 -14.89 -2.19
N ALA A 779 -11.94 -15.19 -3.25
CA ALA A 779 -12.33 -14.19 -4.23
C ALA A 779 -13.14 -13.06 -3.58
N TRP A 780 -12.68 -11.83 -3.73
CA TRP A 780 -13.43 -10.67 -3.29
C TRP A 780 -14.50 -10.30 -4.32
N HIS A 781 -15.70 -9.99 -3.83
CA HIS A 781 -16.80 -9.43 -4.60
C HIS A 781 -17.37 -8.21 -3.88
N GLU A 782 -17.81 -7.21 -4.65
CA GLU A 782 -18.54 -6.09 -4.07
C GLU A 782 -19.93 -6.59 -3.68
N ILE A 783 -20.31 -6.35 -2.43
CA ILE A 783 -21.61 -6.75 -1.89
C ILE A 783 -22.31 -5.49 -1.40
N VAL A 784 -23.52 -5.26 -1.90
CA VAL A 784 -24.34 -4.11 -1.53
C VAL A 784 -25.73 -4.55 -1.13
N ASN A 785 -26.33 -3.86 -0.15
CA ASN A 785 -27.76 -3.96 0.11
C ASN A 785 -28.47 -3.12 -0.95
N LEU A 786 -29.00 -3.75 -1.99
CA LEU A 786 -29.60 -3.07 -3.12
C LEU A 786 -30.89 -2.34 -2.71
N THR A 787 -31.66 -2.90 -1.77
CA THR A 787 -32.87 -2.27 -1.20
C THR A 787 -32.53 -0.93 -0.57
N ARG A 788 -31.40 -0.87 0.16
CA ARG A 788 -30.97 0.28 0.97
C ARG A 788 -29.72 0.97 0.45
N LEU A 789 -29.48 0.91 -0.86
CA LEU A 789 -28.19 1.30 -1.47
C LEU A 789 -27.69 2.71 -1.09
N HIS A 790 -28.60 3.66 -0.89
CA HIS A 790 -28.26 5.05 -0.57
C HIS A 790 -28.26 5.36 0.94
N GLU A 791 -28.57 4.37 1.79
CA GLU A 791 -28.48 4.53 3.23
C GLU A 791 -27.01 4.45 3.70
N PRO A 792 -26.64 5.12 4.81
CA PRO A 792 -25.28 5.06 5.32
C PRO A 792 -24.89 3.64 5.76
N ALA A 793 -23.70 3.18 5.34
CA ALA A 793 -23.17 1.86 5.70
C ALA A 793 -22.60 1.82 7.13
N THR A 794 -23.47 1.81 8.14
CA THR A 794 -23.10 1.90 9.55
C THR A 794 -22.82 0.55 10.22
N ALA A 795 -23.33 -0.56 9.67
CA ALA A 795 -23.24 -1.89 10.25
C ALA A 795 -22.12 -2.71 9.61
N LEU A 796 -21.40 -3.50 10.41
CA LEU A 796 -20.33 -4.39 9.96
C LEU A 796 -20.81 -5.84 10.06
N TYR A 797 -20.81 -6.58 8.94
CA TYR A 797 -21.33 -7.94 8.85
C TYR A 797 -20.32 -8.96 8.32
N GLN A 798 -20.43 -10.19 8.80
CA GLN A 798 -19.94 -11.40 8.14
C GLN A 798 -21.09 -11.95 7.28
N ILE A 799 -20.97 -11.87 5.96
CA ILE A 799 -22.00 -12.30 5.02
C ILE A 799 -21.81 -13.78 4.70
N VAL A 800 -22.80 -14.58 5.06
CA VAL A 800 -22.72 -16.05 5.03
C VAL A 800 -23.94 -16.63 4.35
N GLY A 801 -23.79 -17.83 3.81
CA GLY A 801 -24.90 -18.59 3.24
C GLY A 801 -25.52 -19.61 4.20
N PRO A 802 -26.45 -20.43 3.70
CA PRO A 802 -27.16 -21.44 4.48
C PRO A 802 -26.57 -22.87 4.36
N ILE A 803 -25.35 -23.02 3.85
CA ILE A 803 -24.64 -24.30 3.69
C ILE A 803 -23.95 -24.67 5.01
N CYS A 804 -23.97 -25.95 5.36
CA CYS A 804 -23.48 -26.47 6.64
C CYS A 804 -21.96 -26.60 6.71
N GLU A 805 -21.23 -25.66 6.10
CA GLU A 805 -19.77 -25.68 5.98
C GLU A 805 -19.20 -24.39 6.56
N SER A 806 -18.12 -24.50 7.35
CA SER A 806 -17.44 -23.32 7.90
C SER A 806 -16.90 -22.36 6.83
N GLY A 807 -16.70 -22.86 5.61
CA GLY A 807 -16.26 -22.08 4.45
C GLY A 807 -17.40 -21.36 3.72
N ASP A 808 -18.66 -21.49 4.15
CA ASP A 808 -19.81 -20.81 3.52
C ASP A 808 -19.89 -19.32 3.87
N VAL A 809 -18.85 -18.61 3.47
CA VAL A 809 -18.66 -17.18 3.68
C VAL A 809 -18.61 -16.53 2.31
N LEU A 810 -19.58 -15.66 2.02
CA LEU A 810 -19.63 -14.90 0.77
C LEU A 810 -18.84 -13.59 0.87
N GLY A 811 -18.71 -13.04 2.08
CA GLY A 811 -17.88 -11.87 2.31
C GLY A 811 -17.65 -11.61 3.79
N SER A 812 -16.40 -11.49 4.18
CA SER A 812 -16.03 -11.15 5.55
C SER A 812 -16.03 -9.64 5.76
N ASP A 813 -16.43 -9.20 6.96
CA ASP A 813 -16.22 -7.83 7.43
C ASP A 813 -16.79 -6.69 6.56
N ARG A 814 -17.96 -6.93 5.97
CA ARG A 814 -18.61 -6.02 5.02
C ARG A 814 -19.39 -4.92 5.72
N ARG A 815 -19.10 -3.66 5.39
CA ARG A 815 -19.90 -2.51 5.83
C ARG A 815 -21.13 -2.36 4.94
N LEU A 816 -22.31 -2.46 5.53
CA LEU A 816 -23.60 -2.29 4.86
C LEU A 816 -24.51 -1.39 5.71
N PRO A 817 -25.58 -0.83 5.12
CA PRO A 817 -26.70 -0.29 5.89
C PRO A 817 -27.23 -1.31 6.89
N GLU A 818 -27.98 -0.85 7.89
CA GLU A 818 -28.71 -1.75 8.80
C GLU A 818 -29.72 -2.59 8.01
N ALA A 819 -29.31 -3.81 7.67
CA ALA A 819 -30.10 -4.73 6.87
C ALA A 819 -31.31 -5.27 7.63
N GLN A 820 -32.33 -5.70 6.92
CA GLN A 820 -33.52 -6.36 7.45
C GLN A 820 -33.80 -7.63 6.67
N GLU A 821 -34.50 -8.58 7.30
CA GLU A 821 -35.02 -9.75 6.61
C GLU A 821 -35.83 -9.33 5.37
N GLY A 822 -35.60 -10.01 4.25
CA GLY A 822 -36.23 -9.70 2.97
C GLY A 822 -35.54 -8.61 2.14
N ASP A 823 -34.55 -7.90 2.68
CA ASP A 823 -33.73 -6.98 1.88
C ASP A 823 -33.02 -7.75 0.75
N VAL A 824 -33.01 -7.18 -0.46
CA VAL A 824 -32.31 -7.73 -1.61
C VAL A 824 -30.86 -7.28 -1.57
N VAL A 825 -29.95 -8.24 -1.56
CA VAL A 825 -28.50 -8.05 -1.60
C VAL A 825 -28.00 -8.40 -3.00
N LEU A 826 -27.13 -7.55 -3.52
CA LEU A 826 -26.45 -7.75 -4.80
C LEU A 826 -24.98 -8.09 -4.54
N ILE A 827 -24.50 -9.16 -5.14
CA ILE A 827 -23.09 -9.54 -5.20
C ILE A 827 -22.61 -9.28 -6.63
N ALA A 828 -21.74 -8.30 -6.80
CA ALA A 828 -21.24 -7.86 -8.10
C ALA A 828 -20.21 -8.84 -8.67
N GLN A 829 -19.86 -8.66 -9.94
CA GLN A 829 -18.79 -9.42 -10.63
C GLN A 829 -18.98 -10.94 -10.64
N ALA A 830 -20.23 -11.38 -10.56
CA ALA A 830 -20.63 -12.78 -10.51
C ALA A 830 -20.86 -13.37 -11.92
N GLY A 831 -20.59 -12.59 -12.97
CA GLY A 831 -20.76 -13.04 -14.35
C GLY A 831 -19.70 -14.03 -14.85
N ALA A 832 -18.53 -14.08 -14.21
CA ALA A 832 -17.49 -15.06 -14.48
C ALA A 832 -17.37 -16.04 -13.31
N TYR A 833 -17.32 -17.34 -13.62
CA TYR A 833 -17.07 -18.41 -12.65
C TYR A 833 -18.07 -18.45 -11.47
N GLY A 834 -19.27 -17.89 -11.67
CA GLY A 834 -20.41 -18.00 -10.76
C GLY A 834 -21.19 -19.28 -11.04
N LYS A 835 -22.25 -19.18 -11.85
CA LYS A 835 -23.13 -20.31 -12.22
C LYS A 835 -22.37 -21.55 -12.70
N VAL A 836 -21.36 -21.39 -13.55
CA VAL A 836 -20.57 -22.51 -14.09
C VAL A 836 -19.78 -23.30 -13.04
N MET A 837 -19.57 -22.73 -11.85
CA MET A 837 -18.97 -23.40 -10.68
C MET A 837 -20.00 -23.72 -9.59
N SER A 838 -21.29 -23.48 -9.85
CA SER A 838 -22.35 -23.79 -8.90
C SER A 838 -22.55 -25.30 -8.80
N SER A 839 -23.08 -25.75 -7.66
CA SER A 839 -23.31 -27.17 -7.40
C SER A 839 -24.62 -27.39 -6.64
N PRO A 840 -25.28 -28.54 -6.82
CA PRO A 840 -26.44 -28.93 -6.03
C PRO A 840 -26.04 -29.42 -4.62
N TYR A 841 -24.93 -28.92 -4.07
CA TYR A 841 -24.41 -29.33 -2.77
C TYR A 841 -25.46 -29.06 -1.68
N ASN A 842 -25.59 -30.01 -0.74
CA ASN A 842 -26.69 -30.06 0.23
C ASN A 842 -28.10 -30.11 -0.41
N MET A 843 -28.23 -30.60 -1.64
CA MET A 843 -29.50 -30.70 -2.39
C MET A 843 -30.23 -29.34 -2.48
N ARG A 844 -29.45 -28.26 -2.55
CA ARG A 844 -29.99 -26.90 -2.75
C ARG A 844 -30.32 -26.71 -4.23
N ASP A 845 -31.43 -26.02 -4.48
CA ASP A 845 -31.80 -25.61 -5.83
C ASP A 845 -30.73 -24.70 -6.45
N GLU A 846 -30.58 -24.79 -7.76
CA GLU A 846 -29.67 -23.92 -8.48
C GLU A 846 -30.27 -22.52 -8.66
N ALA A 847 -29.43 -21.48 -8.57
CA ALA A 847 -29.83 -20.12 -8.90
C ALA A 847 -30.22 -20.02 -10.39
N GLU A 848 -31.38 -19.40 -10.66
CA GLU A 848 -31.85 -19.12 -12.02
C GLU A 848 -30.97 -18.08 -12.71
N GLU A 849 -30.88 -18.12 -14.05
CA GLU A 849 -30.16 -17.13 -14.85
C GLU A 849 -31.12 -16.25 -15.64
N ILE A 850 -30.97 -14.93 -15.53
CA ILE A 850 -31.80 -13.93 -16.21
C ILE A 850 -30.94 -13.02 -17.06
N ILE A 851 -31.45 -12.68 -18.24
CA ILE A 851 -30.81 -11.75 -19.17
C ILE A 851 -31.47 -10.37 -19.12
N ILE A 852 -30.61 -9.34 -19.12
CA ILE A 852 -30.97 -7.94 -19.33
C ILE A 852 -30.27 -7.46 -20.60
N GLU A 853 -31.07 -6.91 -21.51
CA GLU A 853 -30.64 -6.16 -22.70
C GLU A 853 -30.70 -4.65 -22.46
#